data_AF-A0A2S6EY50-F1
#
_entry.id   AF-A0A2S6EY50-F1
#
_cell.length_a   1.000
_cell.length_b   1.000
_cell.length_c   1.000
_cell.angle_alpha   90.00
_cell.angle_beta   90.00
_cell.angle_gamma   90.00
#
_symmetry.space_group_name_H-M   'P 1'
#
loop_
_entity.id
_entity.type
_entity.pdbx_description
1 polymer ?
#
loop_
_entity_poly.entity_id
_entity_poly.type
_entity_poly.pdbx_seq_one_letter_code
_entity_poly.pdbx_strand_id
1 'polypeptide(L)'
;MTSGKEESTLASQRLSKVKYSLDMAKLIIACNNKKTIFGDIKDQQNIELVKLIKNNDVEKLAYWLHFNSFVKYQLKKVIKSDAVEIGNPSTDLINKVNSILLNYLKEQQIKVKLDKYVASDFSTKDYLRLHEIAESFKRMTLGSSPVKSNDVLPLLNAKNRRLNALGRSQNFVAVSCANYASQSTVRKLAKNIKNLKKGERKQYVYYHFNENHAIGFDVEKDSNGVYKIFCFESAGDFKHYEALDLLYKDLSSLGLKFELKSCRSQLQKDQYNCSIFTMSALSELGKYEHVFDYLPEQYEEDQEPKHTKEVKIPVSLIQERVVKLDAMDKIGWIKLADMPTKIIAMNQSYHAMEASLKQSKDFDLDPATFCGLHKEKYHFEPNKAESTKYIDRRRKNIFQRVTLSIKTIEQEAYLEFLKNLPLLASINNGEVPDFKKEITDNKSMSLDEKLAYIEKLFFVIAEEKKIRRFSSSNDLKNMQPYYLKSLLLLRNEYLRLLSLKPREDYEKYFQNSEDSKSLLGYQLESACRELSIVGIESLQSVFKECFPKDFVIEYYHQNNYYEDLKIKNPIMEFFTKTTILDASKVSKELAVFEKEYGNGSDSSLFITTKILDFMNGAIRSCVFHEHSTSLIKAASGIEPDALLKSISSLPSVSNAYIFTDDGKFYFYHKENTPQLKEIVLDQQRLQKIIEIAKKEIKCTGYNPEEQFSLGNETVKEVSSFFRRPALNQISLLVECAPYSNKEKVKIYNIMEVREIYLQYLSKLLSKDKMLAAKHWNEWKKYLLDSLDVMKKDYPISQPVQDVIRKLDEAEKEFLTSSGQNNQSIQSKMQIALTRVIEKTHSFFKSKTLKDIITDYYYKEPEEVSDYGDSRPYANENHDNLNFKLKMFHVQDPKNTRWIEYERCKPPVVRNNELDWKFNLSIHKDDLPKAFPIIAELATRMNLGVFKVMSQGQANRVQNSTDKKMIGREVVLYCNPNKEFDASKWIDIIIEIENSLKKAGVRTSTDSCPSSNKKLGKYTSYTHEEWTHKRMDIAFTEGIVETALEDEDLFSDYEYSESSESPVKKTMTSKKLE
;
A
#
# COMPACT_ATOMS: atom_id res chain seq x y z
N MET A 1 -77.19 -56.57 -1.80
CA MET A 1 -76.79 -56.85 -0.42
C MET A 1 -75.47 -56.10 -0.20
N THR A 2 -75.34 -54.79 0.10
CA THR A 2 -76.08 -53.87 1.01
C THR A 2 -76.35 -54.52 2.37
N SER A 3 -75.96 -53.99 3.52
CA SER A 3 -75.61 -52.66 4.08
C SER A 3 -74.60 -52.89 5.25
N GLY A 4 -73.81 -51.97 5.82
CA GLY A 4 -73.97 -50.55 6.16
C GLY A 4 -73.88 -50.38 7.70
N LYS A 5 -73.23 -49.28 8.16
CA LYS A 5 -73.15 -48.66 9.52
C LYS A 5 -71.79 -48.69 10.21
N GLU A 6 -71.36 -47.66 10.95
CA GLU A 6 -71.52 -46.19 10.94
C GLU A 6 -70.66 -45.68 12.12
N GLU A 7 -69.89 -44.64 11.85
CA GLU A 7 -69.49 -43.51 12.70
C GLU A 7 -69.24 -43.67 14.21
N SER A 8 -68.00 -43.34 14.59
CA SER A 8 -67.66 -42.57 15.79
C SER A 8 -66.49 -41.63 15.44
N THR A 9 -66.74 -40.68 14.55
CA THR A 9 -65.82 -39.57 14.22
C THR A 9 -66.32 -38.31 14.93
N LEU A 10 -65.94 -38.14 16.19
CA LEU A 10 -66.06 -36.87 16.90
C LEU A 10 -64.86 -36.72 17.85
N ALA A 11 -64.19 -35.56 17.72
CA ALA A 11 -63.08 -35.05 18.54
C ALA A 11 -61.65 -35.53 18.22
N SER A 12 -61.04 -34.96 17.17
CA SER A 12 -59.61 -34.55 17.20
C SER A 12 -59.20 -33.58 16.07
N GLN A 13 -60.14 -32.87 15.43
CA GLN A 13 -59.82 -31.84 14.43
C GLN A 13 -60.14 -30.44 14.95
N ARG A 14 -59.30 -29.91 15.84
CA ARG A 14 -59.14 -28.45 16.05
C ARG A 14 -57.74 -28.14 16.61
N LEU A 15 -56.74 -28.16 15.74
CA LEU A 15 -55.56 -27.29 15.84
C LEU A 15 -55.24 -26.80 14.43
N SER A 16 -56.16 -26.03 13.86
CA SER A 16 -55.87 -25.23 12.67
C SER A 16 -54.79 -24.20 13.03
N LYS A 17 -53.87 -23.96 12.09
CA LYS A 17 -52.74 -23.02 12.17
C LYS A 17 -53.14 -21.70 12.88
N VAL A 18 -52.79 -21.57 14.16
CA VAL A 18 -53.00 -20.36 14.95
C VAL A 18 -52.07 -19.25 14.46
N LYS A 19 -52.62 -18.08 14.10
CA LYS A 19 -51.84 -16.86 13.83
C LYS A 19 -51.39 -16.23 15.16
N TYR A 20 -50.32 -16.78 15.73
CA TYR A 20 -49.77 -16.44 17.05
C TYR A 20 -49.56 -14.92 17.32
N SER A 21 -49.14 -14.10 16.36
CA SER A 21 -48.82 -12.68 16.61
C SER A 21 -50.04 -11.75 16.68
N LEU A 22 -51.05 -11.96 15.82
CA LEU A 22 -52.32 -11.23 15.89
C LEU A 22 -53.08 -11.58 17.17
N ASP A 23 -53.03 -12.85 17.57
CA ASP A 23 -53.63 -13.31 18.81
C ASP A 23 -52.88 -12.79 20.04
N MET A 24 -51.55 -12.71 19.99
CA MET A 24 -50.74 -11.99 21.00
C MET A 24 -51.11 -10.51 21.09
N ALA A 25 -51.30 -9.82 19.95
CA ALA A 25 -51.70 -8.42 19.94
C ALA A 25 -53.07 -8.19 20.59
N LYS A 26 -54.05 -9.06 20.28
CA LYS A 26 -55.36 -9.07 20.95
C LYS A 26 -55.24 -9.33 22.44
N LEU A 27 -54.40 -10.29 22.85
CA LEU A 27 -54.16 -10.60 24.26
C LEU A 27 -53.60 -9.38 25.02
N ILE A 28 -52.62 -8.67 24.44
CA ILE A 28 -52.05 -7.45 25.05
C ILE A 28 -53.14 -6.39 25.27
N ILE A 29 -54.01 -6.17 24.28
CA ILE A 29 -55.13 -5.23 24.37
C ILE A 29 -56.13 -5.67 25.45
N ALA A 30 -56.49 -6.95 25.48
CA ALA A 30 -57.38 -7.51 26.50
C ALA A 30 -56.81 -7.38 27.93
N CYS A 31 -55.51 -7.62 28.10
CA CYS A 31 -54.81 -7.41 29.37
C CYS A 31 -54.89 -5.94 29.80
N ASN A 32 -54.66 -5.01 28.87
CA ASN A 32 -54.73 -3.57 29.14
C ASN A 32 -56.14 -3.10 29.53
N ASN A 33 -57.17 -3.64 28.89
CA ASN A 33 -58.57 -3.28 29.17
C ASN A 33 -59.02 -3.75 30.56
N LYS A 34 -58.51 -4.90 31.03
CA LYS A 34 -58.79 -5.40 32.38
C LYS A 34 -57.96 -4.73 33.48
N LYS A 35 -56.68 -4.48 33.21
CA LYS A 35 -55.76 -3.83 34.12
C LYS A 35 -54.84 -2.94 33.31
N THR A 36 -55.06 -1.63 33.38
CA THR A 36 -54.29 -0.65 32.62
C THR A 36 -52.80 -0.87 32.84
N ILE A 37 -52.08 -1.19 31.76
CA ILE A 37 -50.67 -1.63 31.85
C ILE A 37 -49.76 -0.47 32.27
N PHE A 38 -50.14 0.76 31.93
CA PHE A 38 -49.23 1.91 31.94
C PHE A 38 -49.61 3.05 32.91
N GLY A 39 -50.54 2.85 33.85
CA GLY A 39 -51.15 3.91 34.67
C GLY A 39 -50.18 4.94 35.28
N ASP A 40 -48.98 4.52 35.67
CA ASP A 40 -48.04 5.33 36.46
C ASP A 40 -46.91 6.01 35.65
N ILE A 41 -46.87 5.87 34.32
CA ILE A 41 -45.78 6.42 33.50
C ILE A 41 -46.11 7.86 33.08
N LYS A 42 -45.36 8.86 33.57
CA LYS A 42 -45.64 10.29 33.34
C LYS A 42 -45.49 10.78 31.88
N ASP A 43 -44.76 10.06 31.01
CA ASP A 43 -44.49 10.43 29.60
C ASP A 43 -45.06 9.44 28.56
N GLN A 44 -46.29 8.96 28.77
CA GLN A 44 -46.91 7.91 27.94
C GLN A 44 -47.14 8.28 26.46
N GLN A 45 -47.34 9.56 26.13
CA GLN A 45 -47.89 9.96 24.84
C GLN A 45 -46.92 9.79 23.66
N ASN A 46 -45.61 9.66 23.88
CA ASN A 46 -44.61 9.60 22.81
C ASN A 46 -44.14 8.18 22.46
N ILE A 47 -44.65 7.15 23.13
CA ILE A 47 -44.19 5.77 22.94
C ILE A 47 -45.10 5.03 21.97
N GLU A 48 -44.54 4.54 20.85
CA GLU A 48 -45.25 3.81 19.79
C GLU A 48 -46.13 2.68 20.36
N LEU A 49 -45.57 1.81 21.22
CA LEU A 49 -46.29 0.70 21.84
C LEU A 49 -47.56 1.16 22.59
N VAL A 50 -47.46 2.26 23.35
CA VAL A 50 -48.59 2.79 24.14
C VAL A 50 -49.68 3.32 23.22
N LYS A 51 -49.32 4.01 22.13
CA LYS A 51 -50.29 4.49 21.13
C LYS A 51 -51.03 3.33 20.47
N LEU A 52 -50.30 2.29 20.06
CA LEU A 52 -50.88 1.11 19.41
C LEU A 52 -51.90 0.39 20.32
N ILE A 53 -51.57 0.25 21.61
CA ILE A 53 -52.46 -0.39 22.59
C ILE A 53 -53.69 0.48 22.86
N LYS A 54 -53.52 1.80 23.09
CA LYS A 54 -54.66 2.71 23.36
C LYS A 54 -55.61 2.84 22.18
N ASN A 55 -55.09 2.79 20.96
CA ASN A 55 -55.90 2.86 19.73
C ASN A 55 -56.52 1.51 19.35
N ASN A 56 -56.29 0.45 20.12
CA ASN A 56 -56.71 -0.92 19.79
C ASN A 56 -56.25 -1.39 18.39
N ASP A 57 -55.09 -0.94 17.92
CA ASP A 57 -54.57 -1.23 16.57
C ASP A 57 -53.85 -2.58 16.55
N VAL A 58 -54.63 -3.65 16.37
CA VAL A 58 -54.15 -5.05 16.40
C VAL A 58 -53.10 -5.31 15.32
N GLU A 59 -53.29 -4.80 14.10
CA GLU A 59 -52.44 -5.10 12.95
C GLU A 59 -51.06 -4.43 13.10
N LYS A 60 -51.02 -3.13 13.42
CA LYS A 60 -49.76 -2.43 13.67
C LYS A 60 -49.07 -2.93 14.93
N LEU A 61 -49.81 -3.40 15.94
CA LEU A 61 -49.24 -4.04 17.12
C LEU A 61 -48.61 -5.41 16.80
N ALA A 62 -49.22 -6.21 15.92
CA ALA A 62 -48.62 -7.45 15.44
C ALA A 62 -47.34 -7.20 14.61
N TYR A 63 -47.34 -6.20 13.74
CA TYR A 63 -46.11 -5.73 13.07
C TYR A 63 -45.04 -5.32 14.08
N TRP A 64 -45.42 -4.56 15.11
CA TRP A 64 -44.51 -4.12 16.16
C TRP A 64 -43.90 -5.30 16.92
N LEU A 65 -44.67 -6.35 17.22
CA LEU A 65 -44.19 -7.57 17.87
C LEU A 65 -43.14 -8.31 17.03
N HIS A 66 -43.38 -8.46 15.72
CA HIS A 66 -42.40 -9.06 14.81
C HIS A 66 -41.10 -8.24 14.76
N PHE A 67 -41.19 -6.91 14.63
CA PHE A 67 -40.01 -6.07 14.64
C PHE A 67 -39.27 -6.06 16.00
N ASN A 68 -40.01 -6.24 17.10
CA ASN A 68 -39.47 -6.40 18.46
C ASN A 68 -39.43 -7.89 18.87
N SER A 69 -38.81 -8.71 18.02
CA SER A 69 -38.75 -10.18 18.14
C SER A 69 -38.45 -10.73 19.54
N PHE A 70 -37.57 -10.10 20.32
CA PHE A 70 -37.32 -10.51 21.71
C PHE A 70 -38.55 -10.38 22.63
N VAL A 71 -39.35 -9.31 22.50
CA VAL A 71 -40.58 -9.14 23.29
C VAL A 71 -41.60 -10.20 22.88
N LYS A 72 -41.77 -10.42 21.58
CA LYS A 72 -42.61 -11.52 21.05
C LYS A 72 -42.16 -12.88 21.59
N TYR A 73 -40.86 -13.14 21.61
CA TYR A 73 -40.29 -14.38 22.15
C TYR A 73 -40.63 -14.59 23.64
N GLN A 74 -40.46 -13.55 24.47
CA GLN A 74 -40.81 -13.62 25.90
C GLN A 74 -42.32 -13.87 26.11
N LEU A 75 -43.17 -13.20 25.32
CA LEU A 75 -44.62 -13.42 25.36
C LEU A 75 -44.98 -14.84 24.91
N LYS A 76 -44.32 -15.37 23.88
CA LYS A 76 -44.51 -16.75 23.40
C LYS A 76 -44.18 -17.79 24.48
N LYS A 77 -43.11 -17.57 25.27
CA LYS A 77 -42.76 -18.44 26.40
C LYS A 77 -43.88 -18.49 27.44
N VAL A 78 -44.40 -17.33 27.83
CA VAL A 78 -45.51 -17.23 28.79
C VAL A 78 -46.78 -17.91 28.26
N ILE A 79 -47.12 -17.69 26.99
CA ILE A 79 -48.33 -18.26 26.37
C ILE A 79 -48.23 -19.77 26.22
N LYS A 80 -47.05 -20.32 25.90
CA LYS A 80 -46.85 -21.78 25.82
C LYS A 80 -46.93 -22.48 27.18
N SER A 81 -46.62 -21.77 28.27
CA SER A 81 -46.66 -22.34 29.62
C SER A 81 -48.05 -22.36 30.28
N ASP A 82 -49.01 -21.58 29.76
CA ASP A 82 -50.34 -21.41 30.36
C ASP A 82 -51.44 -21.83 29.35
N ALA A 83 -52.58 -22.35 29.83
CA ALA A 83 -53.77 -22.49 28.98
C ALA A 83 -54.38 -21.09 28.75
N VAL A 84 -54.26 -20.55 27.52
CA VAL A 84 -54.58 -19.14 27.26
C VAL A 84 -55.95 -18.96 26.61
N GLU A 85 -56.85 -18.26 27.31
CA GLU A 85 -58.08 -17.70 26.76
C GLU A 85 -57.89 -16.20 26.44
N ILE A 86 -57.78 -15.86 25.15
CA ILE A 86 -57.38 -14.50 24.68
C ILE A 86 -58.39 -13.42 25.12
N GLY A 87 -59.69 -13.70 25.04
CA GLY A 87 -60.74 -12.73 25.35
C GLY A 87 -60.92 -12.49 26.86
N ASN A 88 -60.45 -13.41 27.69
CA ASN A 88 -60.66 -13.38 29.14
C ASN A 88 -59.40 -13.84 29.90
N PRO A 89 -58.26 -13.12 29.80
CA PRO A 89 -57.00 -13.58 30.39
C PRO A 89 -57.10 -13.63 31.93
N SER A 90 -56.44 -14.62 32.52
CA SER A 90 -56.33 -14.78 33.98
C SER A 90 -55.47 -13.68 34.61
N THR A 91 -55.64 -13.42 35.91
CA THR A 91 -54.86 -12.40 36.63
C THR A 91 -53.36 -12.65 36.56
N ASP A 92 -52.93 -13.92 36.63
CA ASP A 92 -51.52 -14.29 36.53
C ASP A 92 -50.95 -14.01 35.14
N LEU A 93 -51.69 -14.37 34.08
CA LEU A 93 -51.29 -14.08 32.71
C LEU A 93 -51.19 -12.56 32.46
N ILE A 94 -52.17 -11.79 32.96
CA ILE A 94 -52.14 -10.32 32.90
C ILE A 94 -50.88 -9.79 33.58
N ASN A 95 -50.54 -10.26 34.78
CA ASN A 95 -49.36 -9.81 35.51
C ASN A 95 -48.05 -10.17 34.77
N LYS A 96 -47.94 -11.38 34.20
CA LYS A 96 -46.78 -11.80 33.40
C LYS A 96 -46.61 -10.95 32.13
N VAL A 97 -47.68 -10.74 31.36
CA VAL A 97 -47.67 -9.91 30.15
C VAL A 97 -47.31 -8.45 30.49
N ASN A 98 -47.96 -7.89 31.51
CA ASN A 98 -47.69 -6.52 31.95
C ASN A 98 -46.23 -6.34 32.40
N SER A 99 -45.66 -7.32 33.12
CA SER A 99 -44.26 -7.30 33.55
C SER A 99 -43.30 -7.22 32.35
N ILE A 100 -43.51 -8.04 31.31
CA ILE A 100 -42.69 -8.03 30.09
C ILE A 100 -42.74 -6.66 29.41
N LEU A 101 -43.93 -6.09 29.24
CA LEU A 101 -44.11 -4.80 28.55
C LEU A 101 -43.55 -3.64 29.39
N LEU A 102 -43.75 -3.64 30.71
CA LEU A 102 -43.20 -2.64 31.62
C LEU A 102 -41.66 -2.68 31.62
N ASN A 103 -41.05 -3.86 31.60
CA ASN A 103 -39.60 -4.01 31.52
C ASN A 103 -39.05 -3.45 30.20
N TYR A 104 -39.74 -3.71 29.07
CA TYR A 104 -39.38 -3.09 27.79
C TYR A 104 -39.43 -1.55 27.87
N LEU A 105 -40.47 -0.97 28.47
CA LEU A 105 -40.61 0.48 28.59
C LEU A 105 -39.54 1.12 29.49
N LYS A 106 -39.26 0.51 30.65
CA LYS A 106 -38.18 0.93 31.54
C LYS A 106 -36.85 0.96 30.81
N GLU A 107 -36.55 -0.08 30.02
CA GLU A 107 -35.33 -0.12 29.21
C GLU A 107 -35.26 1.02 28.19
N GLN A 108 -36.37 1.35 27.51
CA GLN A 108 -36.40 2.49 26.57
C GLN A 108 -36.16 3.82 27.28
N GLN A 109 -36.74 4.03 28.46
CA GLN A 109 -36.53 5.25 29.26
C GLN A 109 -35.07 5.40 29.68
N ILE A 110 -34.43 4.33 30.14
CA ILE A 110 -32.99 4.35 30.48
C ILE A 110 -32.16 4.68 29.23
N LYS A 111 -32.45 4.06 28.08
CA LYS A 111 -31.73 4.31 26.82
C LYS A 111 -31.78 5.75 26.31
N VAL A 112 -32.83 6.49 26.64
CA VAL A 112 -32.97 7.92 26.31
C VAL A 112 -32.03 8.77 27.15
N LYS A 113 -31.85 8.42 28.44
CA LYS A 113 -30.96 9.14 29.38
C LYS A 113 -29.47 8.87 29.17
N LEU A 114 -29.11 7.76 28.50
CA LEU A 114 -27.72 7.40 28.26
C LEU A 114 -27.12 8.15 27.05
N ASP A 115 -26.01 8.84 27.30
CA ASP A 115 -25.18 9.47 26.27
C ASP A 115 -24.76 8.48 25.19
N LYS A 116 -24.85 8.92 23.93
CA LYS A 116 -24.54 8.06 22.78
C LYS A 116 -23.05 7.77 22.66
N TYR A 117 -22.21 8.79 22.81
CA TYR A 117 -20.75 8.70 22.79
C TYR A 117 -20.18 9.70 23.80
N VAL A 118 -19.09 9.33 24.47
CA VAL A 118 -18.36 10.17 25.43
C VAL A 118 -16.85 10.08 25.16
N ALA A 119 -16.05 10.98 25.74
CA ALA A 119 -14.61 11.03 25.52
C ALA A 119 -13.88 9.70 25.78
N SER A 120 -14.28 8.95 26.83
CA SER A 120 -13.67 7.65 27.15
C SER A 120 -13.94 6.56 26.11
N ASP A 121 -14.90 6.73 25.21
CA ASP A 121 -15.20 5.73 24.16
C ASP A 121 -14.09 5.72 23.07
N PHE A 122 -13.37 6.82 22.86
CA PHE A 122 -12.39 6.98 21.76
C PHE A 122 -10.99 6.44 22.07
N SER A 123 -10.74 5.93 23.27
CA SER A 123 -9.45 5.35 23.71
C SER A 123 -8.23 6.30 23.65
N THR A 124 -8.44 7.58 23.31
CA THR A 124 -7.39 8.61 23.26
C THR A 124 -7.96 9.96 23.66
N LYS A 125 -7.10 10.82 24.22
CA LYS A 125 -7.36 12.25 24.45
C LYS A 125 -6.49 13.15 23.57
N ASP A 126 -5.60 12.54 22.78
CA ASP A 126 -4.72 13.26 21.85
C ASP A 126 -5.54 13.90 20.73
N TYR A 127 -5.30 15.20 20.50
CA TYR A 127 -6.05 15.99 19.53
C TYR A 127 -5.91 15.45 18.11
N LEU A 128 -4.69 15.14 17.64
CA LEU A 128 -4.47 14.68 16.26
C LEU A 128 -5.18 13.35 16.02
N ARG A 129 -5.04 12.39 16.94
CA ARG A 129 -5.76 11.11 16.83
C ARG A 129 -7.28 11.29 16.86
N LEU A 130 -7.81 12.20 17.68
CA LEU A 130 -9.25 12.51 17.70
C LEU A 130 -9.70 13.15 16.38
N HIS A 131 -8.92 14.09 15.83
CA HIS A 131 -9.18 14.74 14.55
C HIS A 131 -9.20 13.73 13.40
N GLU A 132 -8.25 12.80 13.36
CA GLU A 132 -8.22 11.70 12.39
C GLU A 132 -9.48 10.84 12.45
N ILE A 133 -9.90 10.45 13.66
CA ILE A 133 -11.14 9.68 13.89
C ILE A 133 -12.35 10.50 13.43
N ALA A 134 -12.43 11.78 13.78
CA ALA A 134 -13.54 12.67 13.41
C ALA A 134 -13.67 12.78 11.89
N GLU A 135 -12.56 13.04 11.20
CA GLU A 135 -12.51 13.11 9.75
C GLU A 135 -12.81 11.76 9.08
N SER A 136 -12.43 10.63 9.71
CA SER A 136 -12.82 9.29 9.26
C SER A 136 -14.34 9.12 9.25
N PHE A 137 -15.01 9.40 10.37
CA PHE A 137 -16.47 9.30 10.48
C PHE A 137 -17.22 10.31 9.61
N LYS A 138 -16.66 11.51 9.40
CA LYS A 138 -17.22 12.51 8.49
C LYS A 138 -17.20 12.02 7.04
N ARG A 139 -16.10 11.42 6.57
CA ARG A 139 -16.02 10.79 5.24
C ARG A 139 -17.03 9.65 5.09
N MET A 140 -17.20 8.82 6.12
CA MET A 140 -18.22 7.75 6.12
C MET A 140 -19.65 8.31 6.05
N THR A 141 -19.92 9.44 6.71
CA THR A 141 -21.23 10.12 6.64
C THR A 141 -21.54 10.60 5.22
N LEU A 142 -20.53 11.01 4.46
CA LEU A 142 -20.63 11.42 3.06
C LEU A 142 -20.65 10.24 2.07
N GLY A 143 -20.55 9.00 2.56
CA GLY A 143 -20.54 7.78 1.74
C GLY A 143 -19.20 7.49 1.07
N SER A 144 -18.12 8.18 1.45
CA SER A 144 -16.83 8.16 0.75
C SER A 144 -15.82 7.14 1.29
N SER A 145 -16.12 6.43 2.38
CA SER A 145 -15.17 5.49 2.98
C SER A 145 -15.88 4.36 3.76
N PRO A 146 -15.35 3.11 3.72
CA PRO A 146 -15.81 1.98 4.54
C PRO A 146 -15.34 2.10 5.99
N VAL A 147 -16.02 1.39 6.91
CA VAL A 147 -15.59 1.23 8.31
C VAL A 147 -14.48 0.19 8.41
N LYS A 148 -13.28 0.58 8.84
CA LYS A 148 -12.16 -0.35 9.10
C LYS A 148 -12.18 -0.85 10.56
N SER A 149 -11.33 -1.83 10.86
CA SER A 149 -11.13 -2.35 12.22
C SER A 149 -10.80 -1.24 13.23
N ASN A 150 -9.88 -0.34 12.89
CA ASN A 150 -9.48 0.76 13.78
C ASN A 150 -10.61 1.76 14.04
N ASP A 151 -11.54 1.92 13.08
CA ASP A 151 -12.67 2.85 13.22
C ASP A 151 -13.80 2.29 14.10
N VAL A 152 -13.82 0.97 14.38
CA VAL A 152 -14.95 0.34 15.09
C VAL A 152 -14.87 0.49 16.60
N LEU A 153 -13.67 0.66 17.16
CA LEU A 153 -13.45 0.66 18.61
C LEU A 153 -14.34 1.68 19.35
N PRO A 154 -14.49 2.95 18.88
CA PRO A 154 -15.41 3.89 19.51
C PRO A 154 -16.87 3.40 19.51
N LEU A 155 -17.29 2.70 18.46
CA LEU A 155 -18.65 2.14 18.37
C LEU A 155 -18.85 0.99 19.36
N LEU A 156 -17.84 0.13 19.54
CA LEU A 156 -17.89 -0.99 20.48
C LEU A 156 -17.84 -0.50 21.93
N ASN A 157 -16.94 0.42 22.27
CA ASN A 157 -16.80 0.96 23.62
C ASN A 157 -18.08 1.65 24.09
N ALA A 158 -18.64 2.54 23.25
CA ALA A 158 -19.91 3.19 23.52
C ALA A 158 -21.06 2.18 23.68
N LYS A 159 -21.04 1.10 22.88
CA LYS A 159 -22.04 0.04 22.96
C LYS A 159 -21.92 -0.74 24.28
N ASN A 160 -20.73 -1.19 24.64
CA ASN A 160 -20.45 -1.94 25.87
C ASN A 160 -20.81 -1.12 27.12
N ARG A 161 -20.37 0.13 27.18
CA ARG A 161 -20.74 1.07 28.27
C ARG A 161 -22.25 1.14 28.45
N ARG A 162 -22.98 1.29 27.35
CA ARG A 162 -24.45 1.40 27.37
C ARG A 162 -25.13 0.07 27.69
N LEU A 163 -24.55 -1.08 27.34
CA LEU A 163 -25.06 -2.40 27.71
C LEU A 163 -24.86 -2.66 29.22
N ASN A 164 -23.69 -2.32 29.76
CA ASN A 164 -23.40 -2.41 31.18
C ASN A 164 -24.37 -1.53 31.99
N ALA A 165 -24.64 -0.30 31.53
CA ALA A 165 -25.63 0.58 32.16
C ALA A 165 -27.08 0.07 32.08
N LEU A 166 -27.37 -0.88 31.18
CA LEU A 166 -28.64 -1.59 31.09
C LEU A 166 -28.63 -2.94 31.84
N GLY A 167 -27.56 -3.25 32.58
CA GLY A 167 -27.43 -4.51 33.32
C GLY A 167 -27.26 -5.75 32.44
N ARG A 168 -26.74 -5.61 31.22
CA ARG A 168 -26.50 -6.72 30.30
C ARG A 168 -25.06 -7.19 30.37
N SER A 169 -24.85 -8.51 30.39
CA SER A 169 -23.53 -9.16 30.41
C SER A 169 -22.83 -9.20 29.05
N GLN A 170 -23.50 -8.79 27.97
CA GLN A 170 -22.94 -8.78 26.61
C GLN A 170 -21.75 -7.82 26.53
N ASN A 171 -20.59 -8.35 26.14
CA ASN A 171 -19.39 -7.58 25.87
C ASN A 171 -18.92 -7.81 24.43
N PHE A 172 -18.90 -6.75 23.63
CA PHE A 172 -18.36 -6.75 22.27
C PHE A 172 -16.84 -6.58 22.30
N VAL A 173 -16.13 -7.44 21.57
CA VAL A 173 -14.67 -7.39 21.45
C VAL A 173 -14.31 -7.39 19.97
N ALA A 174 -13.54 -6.41 19.51
CA ALA A 174 -12.94 -6.46 18.17
C ALA A 174 -11.78 -7.46 18.18
N VAL A 175 -11.73 -8.33 17.17
CA VAL A 175 -10.62 -9.28 16.97
C VAL A 175 -10.05 -9.05 15.57
N SER A 176 -8.78 -8.66 15.53
CA SER A 176 -8.01 -8.46 14.31
C SER A 176 -6.53 -8.77 14.58
N CYS A 177 -5.82 -9.13 13.53
CA CYS A 177 -4.37 -9.08 13.41
C CYS A 177 -4.00 -8.23 12.18
N ALA A 178 -2.71 -8.03 11.91
CA ALA A 178 -2.25 -7.31 10.73
C ALA A 178 -2.72 -7.96 9.40
N ASN A 179 -2.75 -7.15 8.32
CA ASN A 179 -3.45 -7.41 7.04
C ASN A 179 -2.97 -8.62 6.20
N TYR A 180 -2.23 -9.56 6.76
CA TYR A 180 -1.71 -10.74 6.08
C TYR A 180 -1.90 -12.04 6.88
N ALA A 181 -2.44 -11.95 8.09
CA ALA A 181 -2.39 -13.02 9.09
C ALA A 181 -3.81 -13.55 9.43
N SER A 182 -4.52 -14.10 8.42
CA SER A 182 -5.89 -14.62 8.64
C SER A 182 -5.91 -15.77 9.65
N GLN A 183 -4.94 -16.69 9.55
CA GLN A 183 -4.80 -17.79 10.50
C GLN A 183 -4.49 -17.28 11.91
N SER A 184 -3.58 -16.32 12.06
CA SER A 184 -3.29 -15.69 13.36
C SER A 184 -4.50 -14.99 13.97
N THR A 185 -5.34 -14.35 13.15
CA THR A 185 -6.60 -13.73 13.63
C THR A 185 -7.55 -14.79 14.18
N VAL A 186 -7.64 -15.96 13.52
CA VAL A 186 -8.42 -17.10 14.01
C VAL A 186 -7.83 -17.70 15.28
N ARG A 187 -6.50 -17.88 15.37
CA ARG A 187 -5.83 -18.33 16.59
C ARG A 187 -6.13 -17.40 17.77
N LYS A 188 -6.06 -16.09 17.55
CA LYS A 188 -6.41 -15.06 18.54
C LYS A 188 -7.87 -15.19 18.99
N LEU A 189 -8.79 -15.45 18.07
CA LEU A 189 -10.19 -15.75 18.40
C LEU A 189 -10.33 -17.06 19.21
N ALA A 190 -9.68 -18.15 18.78
CA ALA A 190 -9.73 -19.44 19.47
C ALA A 190 -9.17 -19.36 20.90
N LYS A 191 -8.06 -18.64 21.11
CA LYS A 191 -7.47 -18.36 22.44
C LYS A 191 -8.43 -17.56 23.31
N ASN A 192 -9.08 -16.53 22.74
CA ASN A 192 -10.10 -15.76 23.44
C ASN A 192 -11.31 -16.62 23.85
N ILE A 193 -11.74 -17.55 23.00
CA ILE A 193 -12.82 -18.50 23.30
C ILE A 193 -12.39 -19.46 24.41
N LYS A 194 -11.22 -20.09 24.31
CA LYS A 194 -10.66 -21.00 25.31
C LYS A 194 -10.69 -20.38 26.72
N ASN A 195 -10.32 -19.10 26.81
CA ASN A 195 -10.19 -18.37 28.07
C ASN A 195 -11.53 -17.92 28.70
N LEU A 196 -12.67 -18.20 28.08
CA LEU A 196 -13.97 -17.93 28.71
C LEU A 196 -14.18 -18.77 29.97
N LYS A 197 -14.68 -18.12 31.02
CA LYS A 197 -15.12 -18.76 32.26
C LYS A 197 -16.45 -19.47 32.05
N LYS A 198 -16.76 -20.46 32.89
CA LYS A 198 -18.08 -21.13 32.85
C LYS A 198 -19.19 -20.10 33.12
N GLY A 199 -20.24 -20.11 32.30
CA GLY A 199 -21.33 -19.13 32.30
C GLY A 199 -20.98 -17.79 31.66
N GLU A 200 -19.76 -17.61 31.13
CA GLU A 200 -19.38 -16.37 30.47
C GLU A 200 -19.80 -16.38 29.00
N ARG A 201 -20.36 -15.24 28.55
CA ARG A 201 -20.76 -14.99 27.17
C ARG A 201 -20.08 -13.74 26.64
N LYS A 202 -19.50 -13.82 25.44
CA LYS A 202 -18.87 -12.69 24.74
C LYS A 202 -19.29 -12.66 23.27
N GLN A 203 -19.29 -11.46 22.70
CA GLN A 203 -19.55 -11.26 21.28
C GLN A 203 -18.28 -10.70 20.62
N TYR A 204 -17.81 -11.33 19.55
CA TYR A 204 -16.61 -10.92 18.84
C TYR A 204 -16.97 -10.36 17.47
N VAL A 205 -16.37 -9.22 17.12
CA VAL A 205 -16.39 -8.67 15.75
C VAL A 205 -15.03 -8.98 15.14
N TYR A 206 -14.98 -10.03 14.33
CA TYR A 206 -13.79 -10.57 13.70
C TYR A 206 -13.53 -9.87 12.36
N TYR A 207 -12.34 -9.31 12.16
CA TYR A 207 -11.93 -8.67 10.91
C TYR A 207 -10.96 -9.56 10.14
N HIS A 208 -11.43 -10.11 9.01
CA HIS A 208 -10.60 -10.97 8.17
C HIS A 208 -9.58 -10.12 7.40
N PHE A 209 -8.28 -10.47 7.48
CA PHE A 209 -7.16 -9.70 6.89
C PHE A 209 -7.16 -8.20 7.24
N ASN A 210 -7.75 -7.82 8.38
CA ASN A 210 -7.89 -6.41 8.78
C ASN A 210 -8.56 -5.53 7.71
N GLU A 211 -9.39 -6.13 6.85
CA GLU A 211 -10.07 -5.46 5.76
C GLU A 211 -11.38 -4.78 6.24
N ASN A 212 -12.14 -4.24 5.29
CA ASN A 212 -13.47 -3.67 5.55
C ASN A 212 -14.55 -4.75 5.83
N HIS A 213 -14.17 -6.03 5.80
CA HIS A 213 -15.05 -7.16 6.01
C HIS A 213 -15.01 -7.62 7.47
N ALA A 214 -16.18 -7.87 8.06
CA ALA A 214 -16.33 -8.25 9.45
C ALA A 214 -17.34 -9.38 9.65
N ILE A 215 -16.94 -10.40 10.41
CA ILE A 215 -17.73 -11.58 10.78
C ILE A 215 -18.08 -11.48 12.26
N GLY A 216 -19.30 -11.85 12.64
CA GLY A 216 -19.76 -11.80 14.03
C GLY A 216 -19.73 -13.17 14.67
N PHE A 217 -19.22 -13.26 15.89
CA PHE A 217 -19.33 -14.46 16.72
C PHE A 217 -20.03 -14.13 18.02
N ASP A 218 -21.00 -14.95 18.41
CA ASP A 218 -21.61 -14.97 19.73
C ASP A 218 -21.21 -16.27 20.41
N VAL A 219 -20.48 -16.17 21.51
CA VAL A 219 -19.86 -17.33 22.16
C VAL A 219 -20.23 -17.36 23.63
N GLU A 220 -20.76 -18.49 24.06
CA GLU A 220 -21.00 -18.80 25.47
C GLU A 220 -20.26 -20.09 25.84
N LYS A 221 -19.68 -20.13 27.03
CA LYS A 221 -19.28 -21.38 27.67
C LYS A 221 -20.32 -21.75 28.70
N ASP A 222 -21.10 -22.79 28.42
CA ASP A 222 -22.21 -23.17 29.29
C ASP A 222 -21.74 -23.73 30.64
N SER A 223 -22.69 -24.02 31.54
CA SER A 223 -22.41 -24.58 32.87
C SER A 223 -21.74 -25.96 32.82
N ASN A 224 -21.97 -26.73 31.75
CA ASN A 224 -21.35 -28.03 31.49
C ASN A 224 -19.93 -27.90 30.90
N GLY A 225 -19.50 -26.68 30.56
CA GLY A 225 -18.20 -26.39 29.96
C GLY A 225 -18.16 -26.63 28.45
N VAL A 226 -19.31 -26.76 27.79
CA VAL A 226 -19.42 -26.84 26.32
C VAL A 226 -19.48 -25.43 25.76
N TYR A 227 -18.67 -25.16 24.74
CA TYR A 227 -18.69 -23.89 24.03
C TYR A 227 -19.78 -23.89 22.97
N LYS A 228 -20.75 -22.98 23.10
CA LYS A 228 -21.77 -22.75 22.08
C LYS A 228 -21.38 -21.53 21.28
N ILE A 229 -21.13 -21.72 20.00
CA ILE A 229 -20.59 -20.70 19.11
C ILE A 229 -21.59 -20.49 17.98
N PHE A 230 -22.09 -19.26 17.85
CA PHE A 230 -22.89 -18.84 16.71
C PHE A 230 -22.14 -17.82 15.89
N CYS A 231 -21.96 -18.11 14.60
CA CYS A 231 -21.34 -17.22 13.64
C CYS A 231 -22.41 -16.54 12.77
N PHE A 232 -22.27 -15.25 12.54
CA PHE A 232 -23.12 -14.46 11.67
C PHE A 232 -22.27 -13.69 10.67
N GLU A 233 -22.55 -13.87 9.38
CA GLU A 233 -21.86 -13.16 8.32
C GLU A 233 -22.86 -12.46 7.40
N SER A 234 -22.61 -11.16 7.15
CA SER A 234 -23.58 -10.27 6.53
C SER A 234 -23.53 -10.23 4.99
N ALA A 235 -22.37 -10.44 4.37
CA ALA A 235 -22.12 -10.13 2.96
C ALA A 235 -22.21 -11.35 2.04
N GLY A 236 -22.12 -12.56 2.59
CA GLY A 236 -21.92 -13.77 1.82
C GLY A 236 -20.49 -13.97 1.33
N ASP A 237 -19.49 -13.35 1.97
CA ASP A 237 -18.08 -13.41 1.55
C ASP A 237 -17.49 -14.83 1.72
N PHE A 238 -16.71 -15.31 0.75
CA PHE A 238 -16.07 -16.62 0.79
C PHE A 238 -15.00 -16.74 1.90
N LYS A 239 -14.42 -15.63 2.36
CA LYS A 239 -13.49 -15.57 3.51
C LYS A 239 -14.12 -16.09 4.80
N HIS A 240 -15.45 -16.05 4.90
CA HIS A 240 -16.21 -16.64 5.99
C HIS A 240 -15.96 -18.15 6.15
N TYR A 241 -15.95 -18.88 5.03
CA TYR A 241 -15.78 -20.33 5.05
C TYR A 241 -14.40 -20.73 5.57
N GLU A 242 -13.36 -20.03 5.13
CA GLU A 242 -12.01 -20.24 5.65
C GLU A 242 -11.92 -19.92 7.14
N ALA A 243 -12.48 -18.77 7.58
CA ALA A 243 -12.43 -18.39 8.99
C ALA A 243 -13.09 -19.46 9.90
N LEU A 244 -14.21 -20.04 9.45
CA LEU A 244 -14.89 -21.12 10.16
C LEU A 244 -14.12 -22.44 10.13
N ASP A 245 -13.54 -22.81 8.99
CA ASP A 245 -12.75 -24.04 8.84
C ASP A 245 -11.53 -24.02 9.78
N LEU A 246 -10.80 -22.91 9.76
CA LEU A 246 -9.66 -22.69 10.64
C LEU A 246 -10.08 -22.68 12.11
N LEU A 247 -11.19 -22.00 12.44
CA LEU A 247 -11.66 -21.93 13.83
C LEU A 247 -12.05 -23.31 14.34
N TYR A 248 -12.74 -24.12 13.52
CA TYR A 248 -13.10 -25.49 13.87
C TYR A 248 -11.84 -26.33 14.14
N LYS A 249 -10.84 -26.23 13.26
CA LYS A 249 -9.56 -26.95 13.38
C LYS A 249 -8.80 -26.55 14.66
N ASP A 250 -8.71 -25.25 14.94
CA ASP A 250 -8.02 -24.72 16.12
C ASP A 250 -8.74 -25.09 17.43
N LEU A 251 -10.07 -25.00 17.50
CA LEU A 251 -10.82 -25.41 18.70
C LEU A 251 -10.72 -26.92 18.93
N SER A 252 -10.69 -27.72 17.85
CA SER A 252 -10.51 -29.17 17.91
C SER A 252 -9.12 -29.56 18.38
N SER A 253 -8.06 -28.91 17.87
CA SER A 253 -6.68 -29.16 18.27
C SER A 253 -6.44 -28.80 19.74
N LEU A 254 -7.16 -27.81 20.27
CA LEU A 254 -7.17 -27.44 21.67
C LEU A 254 -7.97 -28.42 22.58
N GLY A 255 -8.60 -29.45 22.01
CA GLY A 255 -9.36 -30.45 22.75
C GLY A 255 -10.65 -29.91 23.39
N LEU A 256 -11.20 -28.81 22.87
CA LEU A 256 -12.40 -28.19 23.42
C LEU A 256 -13.67 -28.92 22.96
N LYS A 257 -14.67 -29.01 23.84
CA LYS A 257 -16.01 -29.50 23.48
C LYS A 257 -16.85 -28.30 23.02
N PHE A 258 -17.26 -28.29 21.75
CA PHE A 258 -17.99 -27.15 21.20
C PHE A 258 -19.08 -27.55 20.20
N GLU A 259 -20.07 -26.67 20.06
CA GLU A 259 -21.11 -26.68 19.03
C GLU A 259 -21.00 -25.40 18.22
N LEU A 260 -20.76 -25.50 16.92
CA LEU A 260 -20.60 -24.36 16.01
C LEU A 260 -21.75 -24.32 14.99
N LYS A 261 -22.52 -23.23 15.04
CA LYS A 261 -23.57 -22.92 14.07
C LYS A 261 -23.25 -21.63 13.33
N SER A 262 -23.61 -21.53 12.06
CA SER A 262 -23.33 -20.33 11.25
C SER A 262 -24.50 -19.93 10.36
N CYS A 263 -24.71 -18.63 10.18
CA CYS A 263 -25.65 -18.06 9.22
C CYS A 263 -24.91 -17.16 8.23
N ARG A 264 -24.93 -17.54 6.94
CA ARG A 264 -24.48 -16.71 5.81
C ARG A 264 -25.70 -15.96 5.26
N SER A 265 -25.81 -14.68 5.57
CA SER A 265 -27.09 -13.98 5.43
C SER A 265 -27.28 -13.20 4.13
N GLN A 266 -26.19 -12.79 3.47
CA GLN A 266 -26.22 -11.95 2.25
C GLN A 266 -27.10 -10.68 2.39
N LEU A 267 -27.26 -10.17 3.61
CA LEU A 267 -28.04 -8.96 3.90
C LEU A 267 -27.34 -7.70 3.39
N GLN A 268 -26.00 -7.73 3.38
CA GLN A 268 -25.13 -6.65 2.96
C GLN A 268 -24.61 -6.93 1.55
N LYS A 269 -24.82 -5.99 0.64
CA LYS A 269 -24.49 -6.11 -0.80
C LYS A 269 -23.55 -5.00 -1.28
N ASP A 270 -23.37 -3.95 -0.49
CA ASP A 270 -22.34 -2.93 -0.74
C ASP A 270 -20.95 -3.39 -0.27
N GLN A 271 -19.87 -2.67 -0.52
CA GLN A 271 -18.53 -3.06 -0.03
C GLN A 271 -18.16 -2.42 1.31
N TYR A 272 -19.07 -1.68 1.94
CA TYR A 272 -18.66 -0.61 2.86
C TYR A 272 -19.01 -0.82 4.34
N ASN A 273 -19.84 -1.83 4.70
CA ASN A 273 -20.55 -1.78 6.00
C ASN A 273 -20.74 -3.10 6.74
N CYS A 274 -20.00 -4.16 6.42
CA CYS A 274 -20.15 -5.46 7.08
C CYS A 274 -20.18 -5.35 8.61
N SER A 275 -19.30 -4.54 9.22
CA SER A 275 -19.24 -4.34 10.67
C SER A 275 -20.54 -3.80 11.28
N ILE A 276 -21.22 -2.86 10.64
CA ILE A 276 -22.48 -2.29 11.14
C ILE A 276 -23.63 -3.30 11.10
N PHE A 277 -23.70 -4.10 10.03
CA PHE A 277 -24.68 -5.19 9.90
C PHE A 277 -24.43 -6.25 10.97
N THR A 278 -23.17 -6.71 11.06
CA THR A 278 -22.71 -7.70 12.04
C THR A 278 -22.99 -7.24 13.47
N MET A 279 -22.59 -6.04 13.86
CA MET A 279 -22.87 -5.48 15.19
C MET A 279 -24.38 -5.36 15.48
N SER A 280 -25.18 -5.03 14.46
CA SER A 280 -26.62 -4.89 14.60
C SER A 280 -27.32 -6.25 14.78
N ALA A 281 -26.86 -7.29 14.07
CA ALA A 281 -27.30 -8.67 14.24
C ALA A 281 -26.93 -9.19 15.63
N LEU A 282 -25.65 -9.13 16.00
CA LEU A 282 -25.16 -9.54 17.32
C LEU A 282 -25.89 -8.79 18.45
N SER A 283 -26.17 -7.50 18.29
CA SER A 283 -26.96 -6.74 19.28
C SER A 283 -28.40 -7.26 19.46
N GLU A 284 -28.99 -7.85 18.43
CA GLU A 284 -30.31 -8.48 18.54
C GLU A 284 -30.21 -9.86 19.18
N LEU A 285 -29.25 -10.67 18.74
CA LEU A 285 -28.98 -12.02 19.28
C LEU A 285 -28.54 -11.99 20.75
N GLY A 286 -27.85 -10.94 21.15
CA GLY A 286 -27.41 -10.71 22.53
C GLY A 286 -28.58 -10.70 23.51
N LYS A 287 -29.77 -10.26 23.10
CA LYS A 287 -30.93 -10.11 24.01
C LYS A 287 -31.47 -11.43 24.54
N TYR A 288 -31.31 -12.51 23.80
CA TYR A 288 -31.71 -13.85 24.24
C TYR A 288 -30.74 -14.35 25.31
N GLU A 289 -31.16 -15.27 26.17
CA GLU A 289 -30.30 -15.84 27.21
C GLU A 289 -29.11 -16.55 26.55
N HIS A 290 -29.40 -17.43 25.61
CA HIS A 290 -28.48 -17.92 24.60
C HIS A 290 -29.07 -17.78 23.19
N VAL A 291 -28.21 -17.61 22.17
CA VAL A 291 -28.66 -17.42 20.77
C VAL A 291 -29.40 -18.65 20.22
N PHE A 292 -29.01 -19.85 20.65
CA PHE A 292 -29.71 -21.08 20.25
C PHE A 292 -31.12 -21.17 20.84
N ASP A 293 -31.45 -20.44 21.91
CA ASP A 293 -32.78 -20.49 22.52
C ASP A 293 -33.86 -19.85 21.65
N TYR A 294 -33.46 -19.02 20.68
CA TYR A 294 -34.37 -18.50 19.67
C TYR A 294 -34.51 -19.45 18.48
N LEU A 295 -33.47 -20.22 18.15
CA LEU A 295 -33.49 -21.11 17.00
C LEU A 295 -34.56 -22.20 17.21
N PRO A 296 -35.23 -22.65 16.13
CA PRO A 296 -36.17 -23.76 16.23
C PRO A 296 -35.46 -25.02 16.76
N GLU A 297 -36.14 -25.85 17.55
CA GLU A 297 -35.61 -27.16 17.96
C GLU A 297 -35.29 -28.05 16.76
N GLN A 298 -36.07 -27.92 15.68
CA GLN A 298 -35.83 -28.55 14.39
C GLN A 298 -35.85 -27.48 13.29
N TYR A 299 -34.71 -27.26 12.65
CA TYR A 299 -34.58 -26.38 11.48
C TYR A 299 -33.95 -27.15 10.32
N GLU A 300 -34.22 -26.68 9.11
CA GLU A 300 -33.61 -27.25 7.91
C GLU A 300 -32.30 -26.54 7.62
N GLU A 301 -31.20 -27.29 7.62
CA GLU A 301 -29.89 -26.73 7.32
C GLU A 301 -29.79 -26.22 5.88
N ASP A 302 -29.04 -25.13 5.71
CA ASP A 302 -28.60 -24.70 4.39
C ASP A 302 -27.56 -25.69 3.83
N GLN A 303 -27.91 -26.37 2.73
CA GLN A 303 -27.07 -27.43 2.16
C GLN A 303 -25.93 -26.89 1.28
N GLU A 304 -26.08 -25.70 0.69
CA GLU A 304 -25.06 -25.14 -0.22
C GLU A 304 -23.70 -24.97 0.49
N PRO A 305 -23.63 -24.30 1.67
CA PRO A 305 -22.40 -24.22 2.46
C PRO A 305 -21.81 -25.58 2.84
N LYS A 306 -22.68 -26.52 3.22
CA LYS A 306 -22.30 -27.83 3.75
C LYS A 306 -21.53 -28.68 2.74
N HIS A 307 -21.88 -28.55 1.45
CA HIS A 307 -21.24 -29.27 0.35
C HIS A 307 -20.04 -28.52 -0.26
N THR A 308 -19.73 -27.32 0.21
CA THR A 308 -18.59 -26.55 -0.29
C THR A 308 -17.28 -27.15 0.26
N LYS A 309 -16.44 -27.67 -0.63
CA LYS A 309 -15.13 -28.27 -0.28
C LYS A 309 -13.92 -27.40 -0.64
N GLU A 310 -14.11 -26.39 -1.47
CA GLU A 310 -13.05 -25.51 -1.95
C GLU A 310 -13.61 -24.11 -2.22
N VAL A 311 -12.83 -23.07 -1.90
CA VAL A 311 -13.14 -21.67 -2.23
C VAL A 311 -11.92 -20.94 -2.77
N LYS A 312 -12.14 -19.96 -3.66
CA LYS A 312 -11.10 -19.08 -4.19
C LYS A 312 -11.13 -17.75 -3.45
N ILE A 313 -9.98 -17.33 -2.92
CA ILE A 313 -9.82 -16.07 -2.19
C ILE A 313 -8.87 -15.16 -2.96
N PRO A 314 -9.29 -13.94 -3.34
CA PRO A 314 -8.41 -12.99 -4.01
C PRO A 314 -7.29 -12.53 -3.06
N VAL A 315 -6.05 -12.61 -3.53
CA VAL A 315 -4.83 -12.16 -2.83
C VAL A 315 -4.35 -10.82 -3.40
N SER A 316 -4.57 -10.58 -4.70
CA SER A 316 -4.32 -9.32 -5.39
C SER A 316 -5.28 -9.15 -6.56
N LEU A 317 -5.18 -8.04 -7.31
CA LEU A 317 -5.98 -7.82 -8.53
C LEU A 317 -5.81 -8.89 -9.60
N ILE A 318 -4.74 -9.69 -9.55
CA ILE A 318 -4.36 -10.64 -10.61
C ILE A 318 -4.15 -12.06 -10.04
N GLN A 319 -4.21 -12.24 -8.72
CA GLN A 319 -3.88 -13.50 -8.07
C GLN A 319 -4.97 -13.94 -7.10
N GLU A 320 -5.42 -15.18 -7.25
CA GLU A 320 -6.32 -15.87 -6.33
C GLU A 320 -5.61 -17.07 -5.70
N ARG A 321 -5.91 -17.35 -4.44
CA ARG A 321 -5.50 -18.60 -3.79
C ARG A 321 -6.70 -19.52 -3.60
N VAL A 322 -6.45 -20.81 -3.80
CA VAL A 322 -7.42 -21.87 -3.57
C VAL A 322 -7.29 -22.36 -2.14
N VAL A 323 -8.40 -22.42 -1.41
CA VAL A 323 -8.48 -22.91 -0.03
C VAL A 323 -9.38 -24.14 0.02
N LYS A 324 -8.83 -25.25 0.53
CA LYS A 324 -9.58 -26.48 0.80
C LYS A 324 -10.24 -26.41 2.17
N LEU A 325 -11.47 -26.89 2.27
CA LEU A 325 -12.32 -26.80 3.46
C LEU A 325 -12.72 -28.22 3.92
N ASP A 326 -12.38 -28.57 5.15
CA ASP A 326 -12.51 -29.93 5.69
C ASP A 326 -13.59 -30.03 6.79
N ALA A 327 -14.04 -28.91 7.33
CA ALA A 327 -14.96 -28.86 8.47
C ALA A 327 -16.40 -28.41 8.12
N MET A 328 -16.69 -28.06 6.86
CA MET A 328 -17.99 -27.44 6.50
C MET A 328 -19.20 -28.33 6.80
N ASP A 329 -19.05 -29.66 6.71
CA ASP A 329 -20.10 -30.64 7.03
C ASP A 329 -20.34 -30.82 8.54
N LYS A 330 -19.42 -30.32 9.38
CA LYS A 330 -19.47 -30.39 10.85
C LYS A 330 -20.06 -29.13 11.49
N ILE A 331 -20.38 -28.13 10.69
CA ILE A 331 -20.96 -26.85 11.11
C ILE A 331 -22.46 -26.89 10.85
N GLY A 332 -23.27 -26.50 11.84
CA GLY A 332 -24.71 -26.36 11.65
C GLY A 332 -25.05 -25.08 10.88
N TRP A 333 -25.58 -25.20 9.67
CA TRP A 333 -25.86 -24.05 8.79
C TRP A 333 -27.29 -23.55 8.91
N ILE A 334 -27.47 -22.34 9.42
CA ILE A 334 -28.78 -21.74 9.66
C ILE A 334 -29.17 -20.80 8.52
N LYS A 335 -30.38 -21.00 7.97
CA LYS A 335 -30.95 -20.13 6.95
C LYS A 335 -31.32 -18.77 7.54
N LEU A 336 -31.22 -17.71 6.75
CA LEU A 336 -31.67 -16.36 7.16
C LEU A 336 -33.15 -16.35 7.58
N ALA A 337 -34.00 -17.19 6.96
CA ALA A 337 -35.43 -17.28 7.27
C ALA A 337 -35.71 -17.75 8.71
N ASP A 338 -34.76 -18.43 9.37
CA ASP A 338 -34.87 -18.89 10.76
C ASP A 338 -34.28 -17.88 11.76
N MET A 339 -33.72 -16.75 11.28
CA MET A 339 -33.26 -15.66 12.13
C MET A 339 -34.42 -14.77 12.62
N PRO A 340 -34.25 -14.02 13.72
CA PRO A 340 -35.24 -13.05 14.16
C PRO A 340 -35.70 -12.12 13.04
N THR A 341 -37.01 -11.85 12.96
CA THR A 341 -37.61 -10.99 11.91
C THR A 341 -36.91 -9.63 11.77
N LYS A 342 -36.38 -9.09 12.86
CA LYS A 342 -35.62 -7.84 12.83
C LYS A 342 -34.30 -7.94 12.08
N ILE A 343 -33.64 -9.09 12.13
CA ILE A 343 -32.43 -9.39 11.32
C ILE A 343 -32.83 -9.50 9.85
N ILE A 344 -33.90 -10.23 9.53
CA ILE A 344 -34.45 -10.33 8.17
C ILE A 344 -34.79 -8.94 7.61
N ALA A 345 -35.37 -8.06 8.44
CA ALA A 345 -35.72 -6.69 8.07
C ALA A 345 -34.50 -5.78 7.79
N MET A 346 -33.27 -6.21 8.08
CA MET A 346 -32.05 -5.49 7.69
C MET A 346 -31.66 -5.71 6.23
N ASN A 347 -32.30 -6.63 5.50
CA ASN A 347 -31.96 -6.94 4.11
C ASN A 347 -31.95 -5.67 3.27
N GLN A 348 -31.01 -5.50 2.33
CA GLN A 348 -30.98 -4.31 1.46
C GLN A 348 -32.04 -4.30 0.34
N SER A 349 -32.65 -5.45 0.01
CA SER A 349 -33.80 -5.55 -0.93
C SER A 349 -35.10 -5.90 -0.22
N TYR A 350 -36.19 -5.15 -0.49
CA TYR A 350 -37.52 -5.49 0.06
C TYR A 350 -38.07 -6.78 -0.55
N HIS A 351 -37.73 -7.07 -1.81
CA HIS A 351 -38.09 -8.34 -2.44
C HIS A 351 -37.41 -9.52 -1.74
N ALA A 352 -36.10 -9.41 -1.47
CA ALA A 352 -35.37 -10.47 -0.75
C ALA A 352 -35.82 -10.61 0.72
N MET A 353 -36.17 -9.49 1.36
CA MET A 353 -36.82 -9.48 2.68
C MET A 353 -38.14 -10.26 2.65
N GLU A 354 -39.04 -9.93 1.72
CA GLU A 354 -40.34 -10.59 1.57
C GLU A 354 -40.19 -12.09 1.30
N ALA A 355 -39.25 -12.48 0.43
CA ALA A 355 -38.94 -13.88 0.14
C ALA A 355 -38.45 -14.63 1.40
N SER A 356 -37.59 -14.00 2.20
CA SER A 356 -37.10 -14.59 3.45
C SER A 356 -38.22 -14.73 4.49
N LEU A 357 -39.13 -13.75 4.57
CA LEU A 357 -40.30 -13.81 5.46
C LEU A 357 -41.29 -14.90 5.04
N LYS A 358 -41.51 -15.11 3.74
CA LYS A 358 -42.35 -16.21 3.22
C LYS A 358 -41.86 -17.60 3.64
N GLN A 359 -40.55 -17.76 3.78
CA GLN A 359 -39.91 -19.01 4.18
C GLN A 359 -39.83 -19.18 5.70
N SER A 360 -40.04 -18.10 6.47
CA SER A 360 -39.84 -18.11 7.92
C SER A 360 -40.97 -18.83 8.65
N LYS A 361 -40.65 -19.86 9.43
CA LYS A 361 -41.62 -20.64 10.21
C LYS A 361 -42.19 -19.87 11.42
N ASP A 362 -41.47 -18.87 11.93
CA ASP A 362 -41.93 -18.01 13.05
C ASP A 362 -42.70 -16.77 12.56
N PHE A 363 -42.81 -16.57 11.24
CA PHE A 363 -43.52 -15.44 10.64
C PHE A 363 -44.95 -15.82 10.20
N ASP A 364 -45.94 -15.08 10.68
CA ASP A 364 -47.36 -15.43 10.54
C ASP A 364 -48.26 -14.25 10.13
N LEU A 365 -47.66 -13.10 9.79
CA LEU A 365 -48.32 -12.02 9.07
C LEU A 365 -48.20 -12.23 7.56
N ASP A 366 -48.97 -11.47 6.79
CA ASP A 366 -48.71 -11.38 5.35
C ASP A 366 -47.37 -10.63 5.10
N PRO A 367 -46.41 -11.23 4.38
CA PRO A 367 -45.12 -10.60 4.11
C PRO A 367 -45.20 -9.27 3.36
N ALA A 368 -46.17 -9.11 2.45
CA ALA A 368 -46.35 -7.87 1.71
C ALA A 368 -46.90 -6.75 2.61
N THR A 369 -47.87 -7.07 3.47
CA THR A 369 -48.36 -6.17 4.53
C THR A 369 -47.24 -5.72 5.46
N PHE A 370 -46.39 -6.64 5.93
CA PHE A 370 -45.25 -6.29 6.79
C PHE A 370 -44.26 -5.37 6.07
N CYS A 371 -43.95 -5.66 4.81
CA CYS A 371 -43.10 -4.80 4.00
C CYS A 371 -43.71 -3.40 3.80
N GLY A 372 -45.03 -3.30 3.59
CA GLY A 372 -45.76 -2.04 3.49
C GLY A 372 -45.65 -1.19 4.75
N LEU A 373 -45.96 -1.77 5.91
CA LEU A 373 -45.83 -1.11 7.21
C LEU A 373 -44.37 -0.74 7.54
N HIS A 374 -43.42 -1.56 7.13
CA HIS A 374 -42.00 -1.28 7.29
C HIS A 374 -41.54 -0.08 6.45
N LYS A 375 -42.00 -0.01 5.19
CA LYS A 375 -41.75 1.14 4.30
C LYS A 375 -42.35 2.42 4.86
N GLU A 376 -43.60 2.37 5.36
CA GLU A 376 -44.27 3.51 5.99
C GLU A 376 -43.46 4.01 7.20
N LYS A 377 -43.12 3.12 8.13
CA LYS A 377 -42.37 3.44 9.36
C LYS A 377 -41.02 4.10 9.09
N TYR A 378 -40.34 3.67 8.04
CA TYR A 378 -39.01 4.17 7.68
C TYR A 378 -39.03 5.14 6.50
N HIS A 379 -40.19 5.68 6.13
CA HIS A 379 -40.34 6.67 5.05
C HIS A 379 -39.54 6.29 3.80
N PHE A 380 -39.72 5.05 3.35
CA PHE A 380 -38.98 4.52 2.21
C PHE A 380 -39.38 5.23 0.91
N GLU A 381 -38.37 5.71 0.17
CA GLU A 381 -38.55 6.30 -1.15
C GLU A 381 -37.91 5.38 -2.20
N PRO A 382 -38.67 4.85 -3.19
CA PRO A 382 -38.13 3.98 -4.23
C PRO A 382 -36.93 4.59 -4.97
N ASN A 383 -37.01 5.90 -5.27
CA ASN A 383 -35.98 6.65 -5.99
C ASN A 383 -34.74 6.95 -5.15
N LYS A 384 -34.77 6.65 -3.83
CA LYS A 384 -33.64 6.83 -2.90
C LYS A 384 -33.44 5.57 -2.04
N ALA A 385 -33.64 4.39 -2.62
CA ALA A 385 -33.70 3.14 -1.88
C ALA A 385 -32.47 2.89 -0.98
N GLU A 386 -31.27 3.26 -1.44
CA GLU A 386 -30.00 3.09 -0.74
C GLU A 386 -29.83 3.99 0.50
N SER A 387 -30.61 5.05 0.62
CA SER A 387 -30.51 6.00 1.74
C SER A 387 -31.72 6.01 2.67
N THR A 388 -32.86 5.47 2.21
CA THR A 388 -34.12 5.47 2.97
C THR A 388 -34.46 4.13 3.60
N LYS A 389 -33.71 3.07 3.30
CA LYS A 389 -33.91 1.79 3.95
C LYS A 389 -33.49 1.78 5.41
N TYR A 390 -34.14 0.95 6.23
CA TYR A 390 -33.92 0.82 7.67
C TYR A 390 -32.44 0.77 8.07
N ILE A 391 -31.67 -0.16 7.50
CA ILE A 391 -30.29 -0.38 7.91
C ILE A 391 -29.37 0.76 7.47
N ASP A 392 -29.58 1.33 6.29
CA ASP A 392 -28.80 2.45 5.77
C ASP A 392 -29.11 3.75 6.54
N ARG A 393 -30.37 3.98 6.89
CA ARG A 393 -30.75 5.07 7.81
C ARG A 393 -30.11 4.90 9.18
N ARG A 394 -30.09 3.67 9.71
CA ARG A 394 -29.43 3.35 10.98
C ARG A 394 -27.93 3.64 10.91
N ARG A 395 -27.26 3.21 9.83
CA ARG A 395 -25.84 3.52 9.55
C ARG A 395 -25.59 5.03 9.54
N LYS A 396 -26.35 5.78 8.72
CA LYS A 396 -26.25 7.24 8.64
C LYS A 396 -26.43 7.91 10.00
N ASN A 397 -27.42 7.47 10.78
CA ASN A 397 -27.66 8.00 12.13
C ASN A 397 -26.53 7.67 13.12
N ILE A 398 -25.87 6.53 12.98
CA ILE A 398 -24.69 6.17 13.79
C ILE A 398 -23.57 7.17 13.50
N PHE A 399 -23.21 7.33 12.23
CA PHE A 399 -22.09 8.20 11.85
C PHE A 399 -22.38 9.67 12.18
N GLN A 400 -23.58 10.17 11.89
CA GLN A 400 -23.98 11.54 12.27
C GLN A 400 -23.85 11.78 13.77
N ARG A 401 -24.26 10.81 14.61
CA ARG A 401 -24.15 10.94 16.06
C ARG A 401 -22.71 10.90 16.54
N VAL A 402 -21.85 10.06 15.96
CA VAL A 402 -20.41 10.06 16.27
C VAL A 402 -19.81 11.40 15.90
N THR A 403 -20.03 11.88 14.68
CA THR A 403 -19.51 13.17 14.19
C THR A 403 -19.97 14.34 15.04
N LEU A 404 -21.23 14.35 15.49
CA LEU A 404 -21.73 15.39 16.39
C LEU A 404 -21.07 15.32 17.78
N SER A 405 -20.95 14.12 18.36
CA SER A 405 -20.37 13.95 19.69
C SER A 405 -18.86 14.20 19.72
N ILE A 406 -18.12 13.75 18.69
CA ILE A 406 -16.66 13.91 18.65
C ILE A 406 -16.27 15.37 18.46
N LYS A 407 -17.09 16.19 17.78
CA LYS A 407 -16.78 17.61 17.56
C LYS A 407 -16.51 18.37 18.87
N THR A 408 -17.33 18.15 19.90
CA THR A 408 -17.14 18.81 21.21
C THR A 408 -15.90 18.27 21.92
N ILE A 409 -15.70 16.95 21.89
CA ILE A 409 -14.56 16.28 22.53
C ILE A 409 -13.23 16.72 21.87
N GLU A 410 -13.21 16.78 20.54
CA GLU A 410 -12.09 17.25 19.74
C GLU A 410 -11.80 18.73 20.01
N GLN A 411 -12.83 19.57 20.14
CA GLN A 411 -12.64 20.99 20.47
C GLN A 411 -12.02 21.18 21.86
N GLU A 412 -12.45 20.41 22.86
CA GLU A 412 -11.83 20.42 24.20
C GLU A 412 -10.36 19.95 24.13
N ALA A 413 -10.09 18.87 23.40
CA ALA A 413 -8.73 18.37 23.20
C ALA A 413 -7.85 19.38 22.45
N TYR A 414 -8.39 20.08 21.45
CA TYR A 414 -7.71 21.12 20.70
C TYR A 414 -7.34 22.31 21.58
N LEU A 415 -8.25 22.78 22.45
CA LEU A 415 -7.95 23.88 23.38
C LEU A 415 -6.84 23.51 24.37
N GLU A 416 -6.81 22.27 24.86
CA GLU A 416 -5.71 21.78 25.69
C GLU A 416 -4.40 21.66 24.90
N PHE A 417 -4.49 21.20 23.66
CA PHE A 417 -3.34 21.07 22.76
C PHE A 417 -2.71 22.43 22.43
N LEU A 418 -3.52 23.46 22.21
CA LEU A 418 -3.08 24.83 21.94
C LEU A 418 -2.28 25.45 23.09
N LYS A 419 -2.47 25.03 24.35
CA LYS A 419 -1.63 25.50 25.47
C LYS A 419 -0.16 25.18 25.25
N ASN A 420 0.14 24.08 24.55
CA ASN A 420 1.50 23.64 24.24
C ASN A 420 2.00 24.12 22.86
N LEU A 421 1.11 24.65 22.01
CA LEU A 421 1.42 25.15 20.67
C LEU A 421 0.61 26.43 20.37
N PRO A 422 0.81 27.52 21.12
CA PRO A 422 -0.01 28.72 21.00
C PRO A 422 0.00 29.33 19.59
N LEU A 423 1.12 29.23 18.87
CA LEU A 423 1.23 29.76 17.50
C LEU A 423 0.32 29.04 16.49
N LEU A 424 -0.08 27.80 16.77
CA LEU A 424 -1.02 27.07 15.92
C LEU A 424 -2.37 27.77 15.85
N ALA A 425 -2.82 28.38 16.96
CA ALA A 425 -4.10 29.10 17.01
C ALA A 425 -4.09 30.30 16.05
N SER A 426 -3.03 31.10 16.07
CA SER A 426 -2.85 32.24 15.15
C SER A 426 -2.81 31.79 13.69
N ILE A 427 -2.05 30.73 13.38
CA ILE A 427 -1.98 30.19 12.01
C ILE A 427 -3.35 29.70 11.55
N ASN A 428 -4.08 28.98 12.39
CA ASN A 428 -5.42 28.49 12.07
C ASN A 428 -6.45 29.63 11.89
N ASN A 429 -6.21 30.80 12.48
CA ASN A 429 -6.99 32.02 12.26
C ASN A 429 -6.58 32.81 11.00
N GLY A 430 -5.62 32.31 10.22
CA GLY A 430 -5.16 32.95 8.97
C GLY A 430 -4.01 33.93 9.14
N GLU A 431 -3.41 34.01 10.32
CA GLU A 431 -2.25 34.85 10.59
C GLU A 431 -0.95 34.10 10.25
N VAL A 432 0.12 34.84 9.94
CA VAL A 432 1.47 34.27 9.82
C VAL A 432 2.32 34.88 10.93
N PRO A 433 2.55 34.16 12.03
CA PRO A 433 3.35 34.66 13.15
C PRO A 433 4.77 35.04 12.73
N ASP A 434 5.36 35.97 13.47
CA ASP A 434 6.80 36.26 13.37
C ASP A 434 7.57 35.16 14.13
N PHE A 435 7.84 34.04 13.45
CA PHE A 435 8.49 32.89 14.08
C PHE A 435 9.88 33.20 14.62
N LYS A 436 10.58 34.19 14.06
CA LYS A 436 11.87 34.63 14.58
C LYS A 436 11.67 35.24 15.97
N LYS A 437 10.76 36.20 16.11
CA LYS A 437 10.46 36.83 17.39
C LYS A 437 9.88 35.84 18.42
N GLU A 438 8.94 35.01 18.00
CA GLU A 438 8.16 34.14 18.91
C GLU A 438 8.95 32.89 19.35
N ILE A 439 9.86 32.39 18.50
CA ILE A 439 10.61 31.14 18.75
C ILE A 439 12.12 31.42 18.83
N THR A 440 12.73 31.93 17.75
CA THR A 440 14.19 32.06 17.64
C THR A 440 14.76 32.99 18.71
N ASP A 441 14.14 34.15 18.94
CA ASP A 441 14.57 35.16 19.89
C ASP A 441 14.03 34.92 21.32
N ASN A 442 13.20 33.88 21.51
CA ASN A 442 12.61 33.55 22.80
C ASN A 442 13.68 33.04 23.77
N LYS A 443 13.99 33.82 24.81
CA LYS A 443 15.02 33.48 25.81
C LYS A 443 14.58 32.44 26.84
N SER A 444 13.28 32.16 26.94
CA SER A 444 12.75 31.17 27.88
C SER A 444 12.90 29.73 27.40
N MET A 445 13.18 29.53 26.10
CA MET A 445 13.38 28.22 25.49
C MET A 445 14.87 28.00 25.20
N SER A 446 15.36 26.81 25.53
CA SER A 446 16.65 26.30 25.06
C SER A 446 16.62 26.04 23.55
N LEU A 447 17.80 25.86 22.94
CA LEU A 447 17.91 25.57 21.51
C LEU A 447 17.17 24.28 21.12
N ASP A 448 17.28 23.23 21.93
CA ASP A 448 16.57 21.95 21.71
C ASP A 448 15.06 22.09 21.81
N GLU A 449 14.57 22.86 22.79
CA GLU A 449 13.14 23.14 22.92
C GLU A 449 12.60 23.92 21.72
N LYS A 450 13.38 24.86 21.16
CA LYS A 450 13.00 25.61 19.94
C LYS A 450 12.89 24.69 18.72
N LEU A 451 13.90 23.84 18.51
CA LEU A 451 13.90 22.87 17.41
C LEU A 451 12.72 21.89 17.52
N ALA A 452 12.51 21.31 18.70
CA ALA A 452 11.40 20.39 18.96
C ALA A 452 10.02 21.07 18.82
N TYR A 453 9.89 22.33 19.25
CA TYR A 453 8.66 23.10 19.10
C TYR A 453 8.35 23.37 17.63
N ILE A 454 9.33 23.77 16.82
CA ILE A 454 9.15 23.98 15.38
C ILE A 454 8.78 22.67 14.68
N GLU A 455 9.48 21.57 14.97
CA GLU A 455 9.13 20.25 14.41
C GLU A 455 7.69 19.88 14.73
N LYS A 456 7.29 19.98 16.00
CA LYS A 456 5.95 19.64 16.42
C LYS A 456 4.90 20.53 15.72
N LEU A 457 5.13 21.84 15.66
CA LEU A 457 4.22 22.78 15.00
C LEU A 457 4.12 22.51 13.49
N PHE A 458 5.26 22.26 12.83
CA PHE A 458 5.33 21.96 11.40
C PHE A 458 4.57 20.67 11.08
N PHE A 459 4.83 19.58 11.81
CA PHE A 459 4.19 18.29 11.54
C PHE A 459 2.70 18.28 11.83
N VAL A 460 2.26 18.99 12.88
CA VAL A 460 0.82 19.17 13.15
C VAL A 460 0.12 19.84 11.97
N ILE A 461 0.66 20.95 11.46
CA ILE A 461 0.06 21.66 10.32
C ILE A 461 0.09 20.76 9.08
N ALA A 462 1.21 20.09 8.81
CA ALA A 462 1.34 19.20 7.68
C ALA A 462 0.33 18.03 7.75
N GLU A 463 0.11 17.44 8.92
CA GLU A 463 -0.83 16.34 9.15
C GLU A 463 -2.28 16.80 9.01
N GLU A 464 -2.67 17.87 9.70
CA GLU A 464 -4.03 18.46 9.62
C GLU A 464 -4.39 18.81 8.17
N LYS A 465 -3.44 19.34 7.39
CA LYS A 465 -3.67 19.74 5.99
C LYS A 465 -3.29 18.67 4.97
N LYS A 466 -2.94 17.46 5.42
CA LYS A 466 -2.59 16.30 4.59
C LYS A 466 -1.45 16.56 3.59
N ILE A 467 -0.50 17.39 3.98
CA ILE A 467 0.72 17.67 3.23
C ILE A 467 1.70 16.53 3.48
N ARG A 468 2.17 15.93 2.39
CA ARG A 468 3.17 14.88 2.40
C ARG A 468 4.47 15.42 1.82
N ARG A 469 5.57 14.74 2.14
CA ARG A 469 6.91 15.04 1.62
C ARG A 469 6.94 15.23 0.09
N PHE A 470 6.19 14.37 -0.62
CA PHE A 470 6.07 14.35 -2.08
C PHE A 470 4.65 14.69 -2.56
N SER A 471 3.94 15.59 -1.85
CA SER A 471 2.64 16.07 -2.32
C SER A 471 2.75 16.64 -3.74
N SER A 472 1.81 16.28 -4.61
CA SER A 472 1.81 16.84 -5.96
C SER A 472 1.53 18.35 -5.90
N SER A 473 2.02 19.11 -6.88
CA SER A 473 1.73 20.55 -6.97
C SER A 473 0.23 20.83 -7.02
N ASN A 474 -0.57 19.91 -7.56
CA ASN A 474 -2.02 20.02 -7.58
C ASN A 474 -2.67 19.88 -6.20
N ASP A 475 -2.14 19.04 -5.31
CA ASP A 475 -2.65 18.91 -3.94
C ASP A 475 -2.40 20.19 -3.14
N LEU A 476 -1.24 20.82 -3.36
CA LEU A 476 -0.82 22.03 -2.65
C LEU A 476 -1.50 23.30 -3.19
N LYS A 477 -1.90 23.34 -4.46
CA LYS A 477 -2.63 24.47 -5.07
C LYS A 477 -3.95 24.81 -4.39
N ASN A 478 -4.64 23.81 -3.85
CA ASN A 478 -5.93 23.99 -3.18
C ASN A 478 -5.78 24.49 -1.73
N MET A 479 -4.55 24.68 -1.26
CA MET A 479 -4.26 25.10 0.10
C MET A 479 -4.33 26.62 0.25
N GLN A 480 -4.76 27.08 1.43
CA GLN A 480 -4.70 28.50 1.75
C GLN A 480 -3.24 28.98 1.83
N PRO A 481 -2.90 30.13 1.21
CA PRO A 481 -1.50 30.60 1.11
C PRO A 481 -0.78 30.75 2.45
N TYR A 482 -1.49 31.11 3.52
CA TYR A 482 -0.89 31.34 4.84
C TYR A 482 -0.36 30.05 5.50
N TYR A 483 -0.93 28.87 5.22
CA TYR A 483 -0.39 27.61 5.72
C TYR A 483 0.94 27.27 5.05
N LEU A 484 1.00 27.37 3.71
CA LEU A 484 2.23 27.12 2.95
C LEU A 484 3.33 28.12 3.33
N LYS A 485 2.97 29.40 3.47
CA LYS A 485 3.88 30.45 3.94
C LYS A 485 4.40 30.15 5.35
N SER A 486 3.53 29.73 6.27
CA SER A 486 3.93 29.39 7.64
C SER A 486 4.89 28.20 7.68
N LEU A 487 4.62 27.14 6.92
CA LEU A 487 5.49 25.96 6.84
C LEU A 487 6.86 26.30 6.26
N LEU A 488 6.93 27.11 5.21
CA LEU A 488 8.20 27.58 4.65
C LEU A 488 9.02 28.37 5.68
N LEU A 489 8.39 29.31 6.39
CA LEU A 489 9.07 30.12 7.39
C LEU A 489 9.54 29.30 8.59
N LEU A 490 8.70 28.39 9.10
CA LEU A 490 9.08 27.44 10.15
C LEU A 490 10.28 26.59 9.73
N ARG A 491 10.28 26.08 8.49
CA ARG A 491 11.38 25.29 7.93
C ARG A 491 12.68 26.11 7.85
N ASN A 492 12.59 27.37 7.44
CA ASN A 492 13.73 28.26 7.39
C ASN A 492 14.26 28.58 8.79
N GLU A 493 13.40 28.91 9.76
CA GLU A 493 13.81 29.14 11.16
C GLU A 493 14.43 27.89 11.79
N TYR A 494 13.88 26.71 11.52
CA TYR A 494 14.48 25.44 11.94
C TYR A 494 15.91 25.30 11.43
N LEU A 495 16.14 25.59 10.14
CA LEU A 495 17.46 25.50 9.54
C LEU A 495 18.46 26.50 10.17
N ARG A 496 18.01 27.71 10.52
CA ARG A 496 18.83 28.70 11.24
C ARG A 496 19.19 28.24 12.64
N LEU A 497 18.24 27.69 13.38
CA LEU A 497 18.49 27.16 14.72
C LEU A 497 19.39 25.92 14.68
N LEU A 498 19.21 25.05 13.69
CA LEU A 498 20.06 23.87 13.51
C LEU A 498 21.52 24.26 13.28
N SER A 499 21.80 25.38 12.60
CA SER A 499 23.18 25.84 12.39
C SER A 499 23.87 26.35 13.66
N LEU A 500 23.11 26.65 14.71
CA LEU A 500 23.64 27.02 16.03
C LEU A 500 24.09 25.82 16.86
N LYS A 501 23.78 24.59 16.40
CA LYS A 501 24.27 23.36 17.04
C LYS A 501 25.77 23.17 16.79
N PRO A 502 26.46 22.41 17.65
CA PRO A 502 27.81 21.92 17.36
C PRO A 502 27.87 21.24 15.99
N ARG A 503 29.03 21.34 15.31
CA ARG A 503 29.21 20.79 13.96
C ARG A 503 28.86 19.32 13.85
N GLU A 504 29.30 18.53 14.82
CA GLU A 504 28.99 17.10 14.92
C GLU A 504 27.48 16.81 14.90
N ASP A 505 26.68 17.65 15.55
CA ASP A 505 25.23 17.46 15.68
C ASP A 505 24.49 17.76 14.37
N TYR A 506 24.80 18.89 13.71
CA TYR A 506 24.16 19.19 12.43
C TYR A 506 24.68 18.30 11.30
N GLU A 507 25.96 17.90 11.32
CA GLU A 507 26.48 16.91 10.36
C GLU A 507 25.74 15.58 10.49
N LYS A 508 25.58 15.10 11.72
CA LYS A 508 24.81 13.89 12.01
C LYS A 508 23.35 14.01 11.57
N TYR A 509 22.75 15.20 11.68
CA TYR A 509 21.40 15.45 11.15
C TYR A 509 21.34 15.26 9.63
N PHE A 510 22.29 15.84 8.88
CA PHE A 510 22.33 15.73 7.42
C PHE A 510 22.79 14.36 6.90
N GLN A 511 23.57 13.60 7.68
CA GLN A 511 23.99 12.23 7.34
C GLN A 511 22.85 11.19 7.48
N ASN A 512 21.86 11.41 8.35
CA ASN A 512 20.75 10.48 8.61
C ASN A 512 19.49 10.78 7.75
N SER A 513 19.67 11.12 6.48
CA SER A 513 18.67 11.73 5.58
C SER A 513 17.52 10.85 5.07
N GLU A 514 17.53 9.56 5.44
CA GLU A 514 16.50 8.56 5.17
C GLU A 514 15.25 8.72 6.03
N ASP A 515 15.35 9.44 7.14
CA ASP A 515 14.25 9.49 8.09
C ASP A 515 13.07 10.23 7.44
N SER A 516 11.93 9.53 7.30
CA SER A 516 10.68 10.06 6.79
C SER A 516 10.10 11.21 7.64
N LYS A 517 10.86 11.67 8.62
CA LYS A 517 10.53 12.61 9.69
C LYS A 517 11.30 13.93 9.61
N SER A 518 12.11 14.20 8.58
CA SER A 518 12.73 15.54 8.43
C SER A 518 11.78 16.52 7.74
N LEU A 519 11.57 17.68 8.35
CA LEU A 519 10.80 18.79 7.77
C LEU A 519 11.51 19.43 6.56
N LEU A 520 12.83 19.26 6.39
CA LEU A 520 13.58 19.69 5.21
C LEU A 520 13.23 18.86 3.97
N GLY A 521 12.64 17.67 4.16
CA GLY A 521 12.21 16.79 3.09
C GLY A 521 11.03 17.29 2.26
N TYR A 522 10.24 18.22 2.79
CA TYR A 522 8.99 18.67 2.16
C TYR A 522 9.28 19.60 0.98
N GLN A 523 8.66 19.32 -0.18
CA GLN A 523 8.80 20.13 -1.39
C GLN A 523 7.75 21.25 -1.42
N LEU A 524 8.09 22.43 -0.88
CA LEU A 524 7.14 23.52 -0.67
C LEU A 524 7.38 24.70 -1.64
N GLU A 525 8.62 24.93 -2.08
CA GLU A 525 8.97 26.14 -2.85
C GLU A 525 8.32 26.19 -4.25
N SER A 526 8.17 25.04 -4.91
CA SER A 526 7.54 24.97 -6.24
C SER A 526 6.07 25.44 -6.17
N ALA A 527 5.30 24.89 -5.23
CA ALA A 527 3.90 25.27 -5.01
C ALA A 527 3.75 26.74 -4.63
N CYS A 528 4.64 27.27 -3.79
CA CYS A 528 4.61 28.68 -3.40
C CYS A 528 4.90 29.63 -4.57
N ARG A 529 5.83 29.27 -5.48
CA ARG A 529 6.09 30.03 -6.71
C ARG A 529 4.87 30.06 -7.63
N GLU A 530 4.19 28.93 -7.80
CA GLU A 530 2.98 28.85 -8.63
C GLU A 530 1.81 29.67 -8.04
N LEU A 531 1.73 29.79 -6.70
CA LEU A 531 0.72 30.57 -5.99
C LEU A 531 1.10 32.05 -5.77
N SER A 532 2.20 32.53 -6.37
CA SER A 532 2.71 33.90 -6.20
C SER A 532 2.97 34.30 -4.74
N ILE A 533 3.38 33.36 -3.89
CA ILE A 533 3.81 33.67 -2.51
C ILE A 533 5.24 34.22 -2.59
N VAL A 534 5.38 35.53 -2.43
CA VAL A 534 6.64 36.27 -2.59
C VAL A 534 7.28 36.68 -1.25
N GLY A 535 8.57 36.99 -1.28
CA GLY A 535 9.30 37.55 -0.13
C GLY A 535 9.79 36.54 0.92
N ILE A 536 9.91 35.26 0.55
CA ILE A 536 10.47 34.21 1.41
C ILE A 536 11.81 33.75 0.81
N GLU A 537 12.85 33.74 1.63
CA GLU A 537 14.17 33.23 1.23
C GLU A 537 14.08 31.74 0.92
N SER A 538 14.74 31.30 -0.16
CA SER A 538 14.84 29.87 -0.46
C SER A 538 15.64 29.14 0.60
N LEU A 539 15.32 27.88 0.83
CA LEU A 539 16.00 27.02 1.79
C LEU A 539 17.50 26.92 1.49
N GLN A 540 17.85 26.88 0.19
CA GLN A 540 19.24 26.95 -0.27
C GLN A 540 19.95 28.22 0.18
N SER A 541 19.29 29.38 0.12
CA SER A 541 19.88 30.66 0.54
C SER A 541 20.14 30.67 2.05
N VAL A 542 19.14 30.25 2.83
CA VAL A 542 19.25 30.17 4.30
C VAL A 542 20.38 29.21 4.70
N PHE A 543 20.52 28.08 4.01
CA PHE A 543 21.60 27.13 4.25
C PHE A 543 22.99 27.74 4.05
N LYS A 544 23.20 28.44 2.92
CA LYS A 544 24.47 29.09 2.61
C LYS A 544 24.81 30.22 3.58
N GLU A 545 23.80 30.94 4.05
CA GLU A 545 23.96 32.02 5.02
C GLU A 545 24.35 31.51 6.40
N CYS A 546 23.71 30.42 6.85
CA CYS A 546 23.74 30.02 8.25
C CYS A 546 24.87 29.05 8.61
N PHE A 547 25.40 28.32 7.62
CA PHE A 547 26.41 27.28 7.84
C PHE A 547 27.81 27.68 7.34
N PRO A 548 28.89 27.15 7.95
CA PRO A 548 30.24 27.35 7.47
C PRO A 548 30.42 26.94 6.00
N LYS A 549 31.16 27.75 5.23
CA LYS A 549 31.32 27.54 3.78
C LYS A 549 31.90 26.18 3.42
N ASP A 550 32.87 25.71 4.20
CA ASP A 550 33.48 24.38 4.04
C ASP A 550 32.46 23.25 4.23
N PHE A 551 31.61 23.34 5.25
CA PHE A 551 30.52 22.37 5.46
C PHE A 551 29.48 22.42 4.34
N VAL A 552 29.09 23.60 3.86
CA VAL A 552 28.15 23.73 2.73
C VAL A 552 28.68 23.03 1.47
N ILE A 553 29.98 23.20 1.18
CA ILE A 553 30.66 22.54 0.06
C ILE A 553 30.66 21.02 0.27
N GLU A 554 31.07 20.56 1.46
CA GLU A 554 31.08 19.14 1.82
C GLU A 554 29.68 18.50 1.70
N TYR A 555 28.65 19.17 2.20
CA TYR A 555 27.27 18.72 2.11
C TYR A 555 26.86 18.47 0.66
N TYR A 556 27.14 19.41 -0.26
CA TYR A 556 26.76 19.23 -1.65
C TYR A 556 27.59 18.18 -2.39
N HIS A 557 28.83 17.93 -1.96
CA HIS A 557 29.64 16.84 -2.49
C HIS A 557 29.10 15.47 -2.10
N GLN A 558 28.55 15.34 -0.89
CA GLN A 558 28.15 14.06 -0.30
C GLN A 558 26.65 13.77 -0.41
N ASN A 559 25.78 14.78 -0.44
CA ASN A 559 24.33 14.63 -0.22
C ASN A 559 23.48 15.21 -1.36
N ASN A 560 22.35 14.54 -1.68
CA ASN A 560 21.41 15.00 -2.71
C ASN A 560 19.92 14.71 -2.38
N TYR A 561 19.59 14.63 -1.09
CA TYR A 561 18.31 14.07 -0.62
C TYR A 561 17.15 15.06 -0.52
N TYR A 562 17.42 16.33 -0.22
CA TYR A 562 16.40 17.37 0.02
C TYR A 562 16.23 18.26 -1.21
N GLU A 563 15.09 18.15 -1.91
CA GLU A 563 14.84 18.79 -3.21
C GLU A 563 15.00 20.32 -3.15
N ASP A 564 14.32 20.99 -2.22
CA ASP A 564 14.36 22.46 -2.07
C ASP A 564 15.74 22.98 -1.61
N LEU A 565 16.62 22.09 -1.13
CA LEU A 565 17.98 22.41 -0.72
C LEU A 565 19.02 22.16 -1.83
N LYS A 566 18.65 21.49 -2.93
CA LYS A 566 19.56 21.19 -4.05
C LYS A 566 20.10 22.46 -4.69
N ILE A 567 21.29 22.34 -5.28
CA ILE A 567 21.84 23.41 -6.10
C ILE A 567 20.97 23.56 -7.35
N LYS A 568 20.29 24.70 -7.46
CA LYS A 568 19.49 25.06 -8.64
C LYS A 568 20.41 25.27 -9.84
N ASN A 569 19.97 24.83 -11.01
CA ASN A 569 20.72 24.98 -12.26
C ASN A 569 20.81 26.48 -12.64
N PRO A 570 22.00 27.11 -12.57
CA PRO A 570 22.14 28.56 -12.76
C PRO A 570 21.97 28.99 -14.22
N ILE A 571 22.06 28.06 -15.17
CA ILE A 571 22.02 28.37 -16.60
C ILE A 571 20.67 28.09 -17.25
N MET A 572 19.75 27.41 -16.57
CA MET A 572 18.48 26.95 -17.16
C MET A 572 17.64 28.10 -17.73
N GLU A 573 17.66 29.27 -17.09
CA GLU A 573 16.90 30.45 -17.52
C GLU A 573 17.38 31.05 -18.86
N PHE A 574 18.61 30.73 -19.30
CA PHE A 574 19.10 31.17 -20.61
C PHE A 574 18.50 30.35 -21.77
N PHE A 575 18.03 29.13 -21.50
CA PHE A 575 17.56 28.18 -22.52
C PHE A 575 16.04 28.23 -22.75
N THR A 576 15.30 29.03 -21.98
CA THR A 576 13.83 29.20 -22.11
C THR A 576 13.42 30.28 -23.12
N LYS A 577 14.37 30.97 -23.77
CA LYS A 577 14.12 32.11 -24.66
C LYS A 577 14.07 31.71 -26.14
N THR A 578 13.30 32.45 -26.94
CA THR A 578 13.25 32.32 -28.42
C THR A 578 14.41 32.97 -29.15
N THR A 579 15.49 33.32 -28.45
CA THR A 579 16.67 34.02 -28.97
C THR A 579 17.91 33.16 -28.82
N ILE A 580 18.89 33.34 -29.72
CA ILE A 580 20.20 32.70 -29.62
C ILE A 580 20.87 33.16 -28.31
N LEU A 581 21.42 32.21 -27.57
CA LEU A 581 22.09 32.47 -26.30
C LEU A 581 23.49 33.04 -26.52
N ASP A 582 23.97 33.74 -25.51
CA ASP A 582 25.34 34.26 -25.47
C ASP A 582 26.21 33.31 -24.65
N ALA A 583 27.10 32.57 -25.33
CA ALA A 583 28.00 31.59 -24.71
C ALA A 583 28.88 32.21 -23.61
N SER A 584 29.20 33.51 -23.71
CA SER A 584 30.00 34.20 -22.69
C SER A 584 29.25 34.35 -21.36
N LYS A 585 27.93 34.54 -21.39
CA LYS A 585 27.07 34.61 -20.18
C LYS A 585 26.98 33.25 -19.50
N VAL A 586 26.78 32.19 -20.29
CA VAL A 586 26.79 30.81 -19.77
C VAL A 586 28.14 30.50 -19.12
N SER A 587 29.24 30.81 -19.80
CA SER A 587 30.59 30.61 -19.26
C SER A 587 30.83 31.38 -17.96
N LYS A 588 30.34 32.61 -17.87
CA LYS A 588 30.47 33.45 -16.67
C LYS A 588 29.72 32.86 -15.47
N GLU A 589 28.48 32.40 -15.66
CA GLU A 589 27.71 31.75 -14.59
C GLU A 589 28.34 30.43 -14.13
N LEU A 590 28.86 29.63 -15.07
CA LEU A 590 29.60 28.41 -14.73
C LEU A 590 30.90 28.72 -13.98
N ALA A 591 31.62 29.78 -14.35
CA ALA A 591 32.83 30.21 -13.64
C ALA A 591 32.53 30.73 -12.22
N VAL A 592 31.38 31.40 -12.01
CA VAL A 592 30.91 31.79 -10.68
C VAL A 592 30.65 30.55 -9.83
N PHE A 593 29.99 29.53 -10.40
CA PHE A 593 29.78 28.25 -9.73
C PHE A 593 31.10 27.53 -9.40
N GLU A 594 32.04 27.45 -10.35
CA GLU A 594 33.38 26.89 -10.11
C GLU A 594 34.09 27.62 -8.96
N LYS A 595 34.03 28.94 -8.89
CA LYS A 595 34.66 29.73 -7.82
C LYS A 595 33.99 29.52 -6.47
N GLU A 596 32.66 29.33 -6.45
CA GLU A 596 31.89 29.18 -5.22
C GLU A 596 32.21 27.86 -4.51
N TYR A 597 32.30 26.75 -5.28
CA TYR A 597 32.49 25.39 -4.75
C TYR A 597 33.89 24.79 -5.00
N GLY A 598 34.78 25.52 -5.66
CA GLY A 598 36.10 25.10 -6.18
C GLY A 598 37.25 24.86 -5.22
N ASN A 599 37.11 25.13 -3.92
CA ASN A 599 38.26 25.13 -3.02
C ASN A 599 38.53 23.73 -2.43
N GLY A 600 39.52 23.01 -2.98
CA GLY A 600 40.01 21.71 -2.50
C GLY A 600 40.73 20.91 -3.61
N SER A 601 41.62 19.98 -3.28
CA SER A 601 42.24 19.08 -4.28
C SER A 601 41.24 18.06 -4.84
N ASP A 602 40.26 17.64 -4.03
CA ASP A 602 39.25 16.62 -4.36
C ASP A 602 37.91 17.20 -4.87
N SER A 603 37.70 18.53 -4.80
CA SER A 603 36.47 19.23 -5.24
C SER A 603 36.31 19.26 -6.77
N SER A 604 37.38 18.95 -7.50
CA SER A 604 37.47 19.21 -8.93
C SER A 604 36.62 18.24 -9.78
N LEU A 605 36.36 17.01 -9.32
CA LEU A 605 35.53 16.02 -10.02
C LEU A 605 34.04 16.37 -9.88
N PHE A 606 33.57 16.60 -8.64
CA PHE A 606 32.20 16.99 -8.33
C PHE A 606 31.73 18.18 -9.17
N ILE A 607 32.53 19.25 -9.20
CA ILE A 607 32.20 20.49 -9.94
C ILE A 607 32.06 20.21 -11.42
N THR A 608 33.02 19.47 -11.99
CA THR A 608 33.01 19.15 -13.42
C THR A 608 31.76 18.34 -13.78
N THR A 609 31.43 17.33 -12.97
CA THR A 609 30.21 16.51 -13.16
C THR A 609 28.93 17.33 -12.98
N LYS A 610 28.85 18.21 -11.98
CA LYS A 610 27.67 19.07 -11.77
C LYS A 610 27.46 20.08 -12.88
N ILE A 611 28.54 20.67 -13.41
CA ILE A 611 28.46 21.56 -14.56
C ILE A 611 27.95 20.80 -15.78
N LEU A 612 28.44 19.58 -16.02
CA LEU A 612 27.92 18.72 -17.07
C LEU A 612 26.44 18.38 -16.84
N ASP A 613 26.00 18.08 -15.61
CA ASP A 613 24.58 17.87 -15.29
C ASP A 613 23.71 19.10 -15.59
N PHE A 614 24.18 20.31 -15.23
CA PHE A 614 23.48 21.56 -15.55
C PHE A 614 23.35 21.76 -17.06
N MET A 615 24.43 21.50 -17.80
CA MET A 615 24.46 21.59 -19.24
C MET A 615 23.58 20.51 -19.89
N ASN A 616 23.57 19.29 -19.36
CA ASN A 616 22.71 18.19 -19.81
C ASN A 616 21.23 18.57 -19.67
N GLY A 617 20.83 19.11 -18.52
CA GLY A 617 19.46 19.59 -18.30
C GLY A 617 19.07 20.71 -19.27
N ALA A 618 19.99 21.64 -19.53
CA ALA A 618 19.80 22.71 -20.49
C ALA A 618 19.70 22.19 -21.93
N ILE A 619 20.63 21.33 -22.38
CA ILE A 619 20.62 20.72 -23.72
C ILE A 619 19.35 19.91 -23.93
N ARG A 620 18.89 19.12 -22.94
CA ARG A 620 17.61 18.38 -23.01
C ARG A 620 16.43 19.28 -23.34
N SER A 621 16.38 20.51 -22.84
CA SER A 621 15.31 21.47 -23.18
C SER A 621 15.37 21.97 -24.63
N CYS A 622 16.51 21.79 -25.30
CA CYS A 622 16.76 22.15 -26.69
C CYS A 622 16.72 20.99 -27.68
N VAL A 623 16.79 19.74 -27.20
CA VAL A 623 16.71 18.55 -28.06
C VAL A 623 15.28 18.40 -28.60
N PHE A 624 15.16 18.25 -29.92
CA PHE A 624 13.91 17.91 -30.60
C PHE A 624 13.90 16.43 -31.01
N HIS A 625 12.70 15.89 -31.22
CA HIS A 625 12.53 14.57 -31.85
C HIS A 625 12.96 14.64 -33.32
N GLU A 626 13.47 13.54 -33.89
CA GLU A 626 13.90 13.49 -35.30
C GLU A 626 12.70 13.72 -36.23
N HIS A 627 12.66 14.87 -36.90
CA HIS A 627 11.63 15.22 -37.85
C HIS A 627 11.92 14.63 -39.24
N SER A 628 10.91 14.02 -39.85
CA SER A 628 11.02 13.47 -41.19
C SER A 628 10.94 14.56 -42.26
N THR A 629 11.99 14.73 -43.07
CA THR A 629 11.95 15.62 -44.25
C THR A 629 11.66 14.82 -45.50
N SER A 630 10.54 15.13 -46.17
CA SER A 630 10.15 14.51 -47.44
C SER A 630 10.72 15.24 -48.65
N LEU A 631 10.83 14.52 -49.77
CA LEU A 631 10.99 15.09 -51.11
C LEU A 631 9.71 14.87 -51.91
N ILE A 632 9.18 15.93 -52.49
CA ILE A 632 7.93 15.93 -53.26
C ILE A 632 8.22 16.42 -54.68
N LYS A 633 7.56 15.81 -55.66
CA LYS A 633 7.51 16.22 -57.05
C LYS A 633 6.14 16.85 -57.34
N ALA A 634 6.09 17.94 -58.07
CA ALA A 634 4.85 18.58 -58.52
C ALA A 634 4.88 18.82 -60.04
N ALA A 635 3.72 18.91 -60.70
CA ALA A 635 3.68 19.28 -62.11
C ALA A 635 4.00 20.76 -62.34
N SER A 636 4.40 21.05 -63.57
CA SER A 636 4.60 22.41 -64.07
C SER A 636 3.29 23.22 -64.04
N GLY A 637 3.37 24.51 -63.70
CA GLY A 637 2.24 25.44 -63.81
C GLY A 637 1.25 25.46 -62.64
N ILE A 638 1.56 24.80 -61.51
CA ILE A 638 0.79 24.92 -60.27
C ILE A 638 1.16 26.22 -59.56
N GLU A 639 0.17 27.06 -59.24
CA GLU A 639 0.37 28.30 -58.48
C GLU A 639 0.82 28.02 -57.04
N PRO A 640 1.70 28.84 -56.43
CA PRO A 640 2.24 28.60 -55.08
C PRO A 640 1.18 28.41 -53.98
N ASP A 641 0.06 29.13 -54.05
CA ASP A 641 -1.04 29.02 -53.08
C ASP A 641 -1.78 27.68 -53.19
N ALA A 642 -1.95 27.16 -54.42
CA ALA A 642 -2.53 25.85 -54.66
C ALA A 642 -1.58 24.74 -54.18
N LEU A 643 -0.28 24.88 -54.47
CA LEU A 643 0.75 23.97 -53.99
C LEU A 643 0.81 23.92 -52.46
N LEU A 644 0.76 25.07 -51.79
CA LEU A 644 0.73 25.18 -50.33
C LEU A 644 -0.52 24.52 -49.74
N LYS A 645 -1.70 24.73 -50.34
CA LYS A 645 -2.97 24.13 -49.89
C LYS A 645 -2.94 22.62 -49.99
N SER A 646 -2.43 22.08 -51.10
CA SER A 646 -2.34 20.64 -51.35
C SER A 646 -1.41 19.96 -50.35
N ILE A 647 -0.25 20.57 -50.04
CA ILE A 647 0.71 20.02 -49.06
C ILE A 647 0.22 20.19 -47.61
N SER A 648 -0.33 21.35 -47.25
CA SER A 648 -0.78 21.64 -45.88
C SER A 648 -1.99 20.82 -45.44
N SER A 649 -2.74 20.24 -46.39
CA SER A 649 -3.85 19.32 -46.11
C SER A 649 -3.40 17.93 -45.64
N LEU A 650 -2.10 17.62 -45.72
CA LEU A 650 -1.54 16.29 -45.43
C LEU A 650 -1.11 16.17 -43.96
N PRO A 651 -1.65 15.22 -43.17
CA PRO A 651 -1.30 15.08 -41.76
C PRO A 651 0.14 14.62 -41.51
N SER A 652 0.76 13.93 -42.47
CA SER A 652 2.07 13.26 -42.34
C SER A 652 3.26 14.13 -42.77
N VAL A 653 3.04 15.25 -43.45
CA VAL A 653 4.12 16.12 -43.96
C VAL A 653 4.25 17.37 -43.11
N SER A 654 5.26 17.41 -42.24
CA SER A 654 5.59 18.63 -41.47
C SER A 654 6.53 19.57 -42.21
N ASN A 655 7.41 19.01 -43.04
CA ASN A 655 8.43 19.73 -43.79
C ASN A 655 8.87 18.93 -45.03
N ALA A 656 9.01 19.61 -46.16
CA ALA A 656 9.32 18.96 -47.43
C ALA A 656 10.12 19.88 -48.36
N TYR A 657 11.02 19.27 -49.13
CA TYR A 657 11.57 19.88 -50.34
C TYR A 657 10.68 19.48 -51.52
N ILE A 658 10.33 20.43 -52.39
CA ILE A 658 9.39 20.20 -53.49
C ILE A 658 10.05 20.65 -54.79
N PHE A 659 10.06 19.82 -55.82
CA PHE A 659 10.53 20.20 -57.15
C PHE A 659 9.42 20.06 -58.18
N THR A 660 9.30 21.01 -59.09
CA THR A 660 8.28 21.02 -60.14
C THR A 660 8.86 20.59 -61.50
N ASP A 661 8.01 20.09 -62.41
CA ASP A 661 8.44 19.68 -63.76
C ASP A 661 8.98 20.84 -64.62
N ASP A 662 8.62 22.10 -64.33
CA ASP A 662 9.17 23.30 -64.95
C ASP A 662 10.50 23.78 -64.32
N GLY A 663 11.06 22.99 -63.40
CA GLY A 663 12.39 23.21 -62.84
C GLY A 663 12.45 24.18 -61.65
N LYS A 664 11.32 24.50 -61.01
CA LYS A 664 11.30 25.28 -59.76
C LYS A 664 11.50 24.38 -58.55
N PHE A 665 12.01 24.95 -57.46
CA PHE A 665 12.25 24.25 -56.20
C PHE A 665 11.68 25.06 -55.04
N TYR A 666 10.93 24.40 -54.16
CA TYR A 666 10.31 25.00 -52.99
C TYR A 666 10.71 24.25 -51.73
N PHE A 667 10.67 24.95 -50.60
CA PHE A 667 10.73 24.35 -49.28
C PHE A 667 9.46 24.68 -48.51
N TYR A 668 8.82 23.63 -48.00
CA TYR A 668 7.65 23.70 -47.14
C TYR A 668 8.03 23.39 -45.70
N HIS A 669 7.51 24.18 -44.76
CA HIS A 669 7.55 23.87 -43.34
C HIS A 669 6.30 24.43 -42.67
N LYS A 670 5.55 23.57 -41.95
CA LYS A 670 4.26 23.92 -41.33
C LYS A 670 4.32 25.14 -40.40
N GLU A 671 5.42 25.31 -39.67
CA GLU A 671 5.60 26.43 -38.73
C GLU A 671 6.26 27.69 -39.30
N ASN A 672 6.69 27.69 -40.58
CA ASN A 672 7.36 28.86 -41.17
C ASN A 672 6.36 29.93 -41.63
N THR A 673 6.82 31.17 -41.77
CA THR A 673 6.05 32.27 -42.34
C THR A 673 6.92 33.01 -43.37
N PRO A 674 6.65 32.89 -44.69
CA PRO A 674 5.63 32.02 -45.31
C PRO A 674 5.95 30.52 -45.15
N GLN A 675 4.92 29.67 -45.14
CA GLN A 675 5.05 28.21 -44.96
C GLN A 675 5.70 27.53 -46.17
N LEU A 676 5.47 28.05 -47.37
CA LEU A 676 6.09 27.62 -48.61
C LEU A 676 7.00 28.74 -49.13
N LYS A 677 8.26 28.41 -49.41
CA LYS A 677 9.27 29.35 -49.89
C LYS A 677 9.95 28.82 -51.14
N GLU A 678 9.98 29.59 -52.21
CA GLU A 678 10.76 29.26 -53.40
C GLU A 678 12.26 29.40 -53.12
N ILE A 679 13.04 28.44 -53.61
CA ILE A 679 14.50 28.41 -53.55
C ILE A 679 15.00 28.46 -55.00
N VAL A 680 15.68 29.55 -55.34
CA VAL A 680 16.26 29.75 -56.68
C VAL A 680 17.48 28.84 -56.83
N LEU A 681 17.42 27.87 -57.74
CA LEU A 681 18.50 26.92 -58.03
C LEU A 681 18.78 26.88 -59.53
N ASP A 682 20.05 26.71 -59.88
CA ASP A 682 20.43 26.37 -61.25
C ASP A 682 20.08 24.90 -61.58
N GLN A 683 19.98 24.59 -62.88
CA GLN A 683 19.61 23.26 -63.35
C GLN A 683 20.59 22.17 -62.89
N GLN A 684 21.88 22.48 -62.70
CA GLN A 684 22.88 21.51 -62.26
C GLN A 684 22.67 21.12 -60.79
N ARG A 685 22.38 22.08 -59.90
CA ARG A 685 22.09 21.83 -58.48
C ARG A 685 20.81 21.03 -58.30
N LEU A 686 19.77 21.35 -59.06
CA LEU A 686 18.50 20.61 -59.02
C LEU A 686 18.70 19.14 -59.43
N GLN A 687 19.47 18.89 -60.49
CA GLN A 687 19.79 17.50 -60.90
C GLN A 687 20.58 16.76 -59.82
N LYS A 688 21.55 17.40 -59.16
CA LYS A 688 22.29 16.80 -58.04
C LYS A 688 21.37 16.42 -56.87
N ILE A 689 20.39 17.25 -56.51
CA ILE A 689 19.42 16.93 -55.45
C ILE A 689 18.62 15.67 -55.83
N ILE A 690 18.16 15.57 -57.08
CA ILE A 690 17.44 14.40 -57.59
C ILE A 690 18.32 13.15 -57.57
N GLU A 691 19.60 13.25 -57.93
CA GLU A 691 20.57 12.16 -57.86
C GLU A 691 20.80 11.67 -56.42
N ILE A 692 20.96 12.60 -55.47
CA ILE A 692 21.11 12.29 -54.04
C ILE A 692 19.89 11.52 -53.54
N ALA A 693 18.68 11.98 -53.89
CA ALA A 693 17.45 11.32 -53.51
C ALA A 693 17.31 9.92 -54.12
N LYS A 694 17.63 9.75 -55.41
CA LYS A 694 17.64 8.44 -56.08
C LYS A 694 18.61 7.46 -55.40
N LYS A 695 19.79 7.94 -55.01
CA LYS A 695 20.78 7.14 -54.29
C LYS A 695 20.27 6.74 -52.91
N GLU A 696 19.66 7.66 -52.18
CA GLU A 696 19.07 7.41 -50.86
C GLU A 696 17.95 6.36 -50.93
N ILE A 697 17.00 6.51 -51.86
CA ILE A 697 15.91 5.53 -52.10
C ILE A 697 16.47 4.14 -52.37
N LYS A 698 17.52 4.04 -53.20
CA LYS A 698 18.18 2.77 -53.51
C LYS A 698 18.87 2.16 -52.28
N CYS A 699 19.45 2.98 -51.40
CA CYS A 699 20.13 2.53 -50.19
C CYS A 699 19.19 2.15 -49.04
N THR A 700 17.99 2.71 -48.98
CA THR A 700 17.02 2.47 -47.89
C THR A 700 16.10 1.28 -48.14
N GLY A 701 15.95 0.84 -49.40
CA GLY A 701 15.06 -0.28 -49.77
C GLY A 701 13.57 0.03 -49.64
N TYR A 702 13.22 1.28 -49.30
CA TYR A 702 11.85 1.76 -49.23
C TYR A 702 11.37 2.11 -50.65
N ASN A 703 10.37 1.38 -51.14
CA ASN A 703 9.60 1.78 -52.30
C ASN A 703 8.47 2.68 -51.77
N PRO A 704 8.45 4.00 -52.06
CA PRO A 704 7.34 4.85 -51.63
C PRO A 704 6.10 4.42 -52.43
N GLU A 705 5.35 3.45 -51.89
CA GLU A 705 4.00 3.17 -52.35
C GLU A 705 3.16 4.43 -52.12
N GLU A 706 2.51 4.83 -53.22
CA GLU A 706 1.68 6.02 -53.43
C GLU A 706 1.12 6.74 -52.20
N GLN A 707 1.37 8.06 -52.11
CA GLN A 707 0.40 9.08 -51.67
C GLN A 707 0.96 10.50 -51.92
N PHE A 708 0.23 11.50 -52.43
CA PHE A 708 -1.22 11.72 -52.44
C PHE A 708 -1.79 12.10 -53.82
N SER A 709 -2.99 11.57 -54.12
CA SER A 709 -3.93 12.06 -55.12
C SER A 709 -5.25 12.31 -54.41
N LEU A 710 -5.82 13.51 -54.53
CA LEU A 710 -7.26 13.74 -54.33
C LEU A 710 -7.73 14.87 -55.27
N GLY A 711 -7.85 14.54 -56.55
CA GLY A 711 -8.28 15.44 -57.63
C GLY A 711 -7.17 15.73 -58.63
N ASN A 712 -7.49 16.34 -59.78
CA ASN A 712 -6.56 16.68 -60.88
C ASN A 712 -5.47 17.70 -60.51
N GLU A 713 -4.72 17.48 -59.43
CA GLU A 713 -3.54 18.26 -59.05
C GLU A 713 -2.37 17.30 -58.81
N THR A 714 -1.40 17.38 -59.70
CA THR A 714 -0.30 16.44 -59.94
C THR A 714 0.86 16.67 -58.98
N VAL A 715 0.74 16.23 -57.73
CA VAL A 715 1.81 16.22 -56.71
C VAL A 715 2.10 14.77 -56.26
N LYS A 716 3.37 14.37 -56.17
CA LYS A 716 3.81 12.99 -55.85
C LYS A 716 4.99 13.00 -54.88
N GLU A 717 4.92 12.24 -53.79
CA GLU A 717 6.08 12.02 -52.92
C GLU A 717 7.14 11.13 -53.59
N VAL A 718 8.41 11.54 -53.50
CA VAL A 718 9.57 10.85 -54.07
C VAL A 718 10.40 10.16 -52.98
N SER A 719 10.44 10.74 -51.77
CA SER A 719 11.06 10.15 -50.60
C SER A 719 10.33 10.61 -49.34
N SER A 720 9.99 9.67 -48.46
CA SER A 720 9.26 9.95 -47.20
C SER A 720 10.17 10.35 -46.04
N PHE A 721 11.47 10.08 -46.14
CA PHE A 721 12.44 10.50 -45.13
C PHE A 721 13.87 10.49 -45.67
N PHE A 722 14.55 11.63 -45.58
CA PHE A 722 15.99 11.70 -45.80
C PHE A 722 16.79 11.35 -44.55
N ARG A 723 17.69 10.34 -44.65
CA ARG A 723 18.74 10.18 -43.64
C ARG A 723 19.68 11.37 -43.65
N ARG A 724 20.33 11.57 -42.51
CA ARG A 724 21.20 12.71 -42.22
C ARG A 724 22.25 13.04 -43.30
N PRO A 725 22.96 12.05 -43.88
CA PRO A 725 23.97 12.35 -44.92
C PRO A 725 23.36 12.94 -46.20
N ALA A 726 22.22 12.39 -46.66
CA ALA A 726 21.51 12.92 -47.82
C ALA A 726 20.92 14.31 -47.50
N LEU A 727 20.38 14.48 -46.29
CA LEU A 727 19.83 15.76 -45.84
C LEU A 727 20.90 16.86 -45.79
N ASN A 728 22.10 16.58 -45.28
CA ASN A 728 23.23 17.52 -45.28
C ASN A 728 23.59 17.97 -46.70
N GLN A 729 23.72 17.03 -47.63
CA GLN A 729 24.08 17.34 -49.01
C GLN A 729 23.01 18.20 -49.68
N ILE A 730 21.73 17.89 -49.47
CA ILE A 730 20.63 18.68 -50.01
C ILE A 730 20.63 20.08 -49.37
N SER A 731 20.67 20.19 -48.04
CA SER A 731 20.67 21.48 -47.34
C SER A 731 21.86 22.37 -47.71
N LEU A 732 23.03 21.80 -48.03
CA LEU A 732 24.19 22.54 -48.54
C LEU A 732 23.97 23.04 -49.98
N LEU A 733 23.38 22.23 -50.86
CA LEU A 733 23.09 22.62 -52.24
C LEU A 733 22.07 23.75 -52.33
N VAL A 734 21.12 23.78 -51.39
CA VAL A 734 20.02 24.75 -51.35
C VAL A 734 20.25 25.90 -50.38
N GLU A 735 21.35 25.87 -49.62
CA GLU A 735 21.69 26.83 -48.56
C GLU A 735 20.52 27.10 -47.58
N CYS A 736 19.69 26.08 -47.34
CA CYS A 736 18.46 26.18 -46.57
C CYS A 736 18.27 24.93 -45.70
N ALA A 737 18.18 25.14 -44.38
CA ALA A 737 17.90 24.07 -43.42
C ALA A 737 16.39 23.78 -43.33
N PRO A 738 15.99 22.50 -43.22
CA PRO A 738 14.61 22.04 -43.13
C PRO A 738 13.98 22.24 -41.74
N TYR A 739 14.38 23.31 -41.04
CA TYR A 739 13.98 23.61 -39.67
C TYR A 739 13.23 24.94 -39.59
N SER A 740 12.27 25.02 -38.65
CA SER A 740 11.60 26.26 -38.27
C SER A 740 12.57 27.25 -37.63
N ASN A 741 12.19 28.54 -37.59
CA ASN A 741 13.02 29.54 -36.90
C ASN A 741 13.19 29.23 -35.40
N LYS A 742 12.16 28.67 -34.74
CA LYS A 742 12.25 28.25 -33.34
C LYS A 742 13.19 27.07 -33.17
N GLU A 743 13.15 26.11 -34.09
CA GLU A 743 14.04 24.95 -34.07
C GLU A 743 15.49 25.34 -34.31
N LYS A 744 15.74 26.19 -35.31
CA LYS A 744 17.06 26.77 -35.59
C LYS A 744 17.65 27.43 -34.36
N VAL A 745 16.88 28.25 -33.65
CA VAL A 745 17.35 28.90 -32.41
C VAL A 745 17.79 27.88 -31.36
N LYS A 746 17.04 26.80 -31.12
CA LYS A 746 17.48 25.82 -30.12
C LYS A 746 18.71 25.02 -30.58
N ILE A 747 18.83 24.75 -31.87
CA ILE A 747 20.02 24.08 -32.41
C ILE A 747 21.24 25.00 -32.30
N TYR A 748 21.10 26.28 -32.66
CA TYR A 748 22.16 27.28 -32.43
C TYR A 748 22.52 27.41 -30.96
N ASN A 749 21.56 27.36 -30.05
CA ASN A 749 21.82 27.34 -28.60
C ASN A 749 22.69 26.14 -28.18
N ILE A 750 22.42 24.94 -28.70
CA ILE A 750 23.29 23.77 -28.46
C ILE A 750 24.69 24.02 -29.00
N MET A 751 24.81 24.63 -30.18
CA MET A 751 26.09 24.89 -30.84
C MET A 751 26.93 25.96 -30.14
N GLU A 752 26.30 27.03 -29.64
CA GLU A 752 26.91 28.07 -28.82
C GLU A 752 27.56 27.50 -27.55
N VAL A 753 26.90 26.53 -26.89
CA VAL A 753 27.43 25.92 -25.67
C VAL A 753 28.22 24.63 -25.90
N ARG A 754 28.32 24.16 -27.15
CA ARG A 754 28.99 22.90 -27.50
C ARG A 754 30.46 22.92 -27.10
N GLU A 755 31.17 24.01 -27.40
CA GLU A 755 32.59 24.10 -27.02
C GLU A 755 32.78 24.12 -25.51
N ILE A 756 31.92 24.86 -24.79
CA ILE A 756 31.91 24.87 -23.32
C ILE A 756 31.72 23.45 -22.79
N TYR A 757 30.72 22.73 -23.30
CA TYR A 757 30.46 21.34 -22.92
C TYR A 757 31.68 20.44 -23.13
N LEU A 758 32.27 20.49 -24.32
CA LEU A 758 33.42 19.68 -24.69
C LEU A 758 34.66 20.02 -23.86
N GLN A 759 34.88 21.28 -23.51
CA GLN A 759 35.95 21.68 -22.61
C GLN A 759 35.78 21.09 -21.21
N TYR A 760 34.57 21.14 -20.65
CA TYR A 760 34.29 20.49 -19.36
C TYR A 760 34.39 18.97 -19.44
N LEU A 761 33.95 18.37 -20.54
CA LEU A 761 34.12 16.94 -20.76
C LEU A 761 35.60 16.55 -20.91
N SER A 762 36.44 17.41 -21.47
CA SER A 762 37.90 17.24 -21.47
C SER A 762 38.51 17.34 -20.07
N LYS A 763 38.02 18.27 -19.23
CA LYS A 763 38.42 18.36 -17.82
C LYS A 763 38.01 17.10 -17.04
N LEU A 764 36.88 16.50 -17.39
CA LEU A 764 36.44 15.23 -16.81
C LEU A 764 37.32 14.08 -17.31
N LEU A 765 37.62 14.04 -18.61
CA LEU A 765 38.44 13.00 -19.24
C LEU A 765 39.83 12.86 -18.60
N SER A 766 40.44 13.98 -18.18
CA SER A 766 41.75 13.95 -17.49
C SER A 766 41.68 13.44 -16.04
N LYS A 767 40.50 13.32 -15.46
CA LYS A 767 40.27 12.88 -14.06
C LYS A 767 39.60 11.51 -13.97
N ASP A 768 38.56 11.30 -14.75
CA ASP A 768 37.79 10.06 -14.85
C ASP A 768 37.44 9.80 -16.32
N LYS A 769 38.29 8.97 -16.95
CA LYS A 769 38.16 8.60 -18.36
C LYS A 769 36.86 7.85 -18.66
N MET A 770 36.41 7.00 -17.73
CA MET A 770 35.21 6.19 -17.94
C MET A 770 33.94 7.02 -17.84
N LEU A 771 33.84 7.89 -16.83
CA LEU A 771 32.69 8.77 -16.67
C LEU A 771 32.60 9.76 -17.83
N ALA A 772 33.73 10.31 -18.29
CA ALA A 772 33.78 11.14 -19.49
C ALA A 772 33.31 10.40 -20.74
N ALA A 773 33.76 9.16 -20.96
CA ALA A 773 33.33 8.36 -22.09
C ALA A 773 31.83 8.03 -22.06
N LYS A 774 31.26 7.78 -20.87
CA LYS A 774 29.82 7.58 -20.69
C LYS A 774 29.02 8.82 -21.09
N HIS A 775 29.41 10.00 -20.58
CA HIS A 775 28.78 11.27 -20.97
C HIS A 775 28.94 11.55 -22.48
N TRP A 776 30.13 11.24 -23.04
CA TRP A 776 30.37 11.39 -24.47
C TRP A 776 29.40 10.53 -25.29
N ASN A 777 29.30 9.24 -25.00
CA ASN A 777 28.41 8.33 -25.69
C ASN A 777 26.92 8.77 -25.61
N GLU A 778 26.47 9.30 -24.47
CA GLU A 778 25.09 9.80 -24.31
C GLU A 778 24.82 11.06 -25.16
N TRP A 779 25.78 12.00 -25.23
CA TRP A 779 25.54 13.35 -25.77
C TRP A 779 26.19 13.64 -27.12
N LYS A 780 27.11 12.80 -27.59
CA LYS A 780 27.86 12.96 -28.85
C LYS A 780 26.96 13.23 -30.04
N LYS A 781 25.86 12.47 -30.19
CA LYS A 781 24.89 12.66 -31.26
C LYS A 781 24.29 14.08 -31.22
N TYR A 782 23.84 14.54 -30.07
CA TYR A 782 23.20 15.86 -29.94
C TYR A 782 24.19 17.02 -30.15
N LEU A 783 25.45 16.84 -29.76
CA LEU A 783 26.49 17.87 -29.87
C LEU A 783 27.08 17.97 -31.28
N LEU A 784 27.24 16.84 -31.98
CA LEU A 784 27.94 16.80 -33.26
C LEU A 784 27.03 16.62 -34.47
N ASP A 785 25.82 16.07 -34.31
CA ASP A 785 24.97 15.68 -35.42
C ASP A 785 24.00 16.80 -35.87
N SER A 786 24.48 18.05 -35.96
CA SER A 786 23.74 19.18 -36.56
C SER A 786 23.95 19.23 -38.09
N LEU A 787 23.06 19.92 -38.83
CA LEU A 787 23.22 20.05 -40.29
C LEU A 787 24.43 20.91 -40.65
N ASP A 788 25.10 20.57 -41.74
CA ASP A 788 26.33 21.24 -42.16
C ASP A 788 26.11 22.73 -42.47
N VAL A 789 24.95 23.10 -43.03
CA VAL A 789 24.57 24.50 -43.28
C VAL A 789 24.48 25.33 -41.99
N MET A 790 24.07 24.72 -40.87
CA MET A 790 24.01 25.39 -39.57
C MET A 790 25.36 25.36 -38.85
N LYS A 791 26.20 24.35 -39.10
CA LYS A 791 27.59 24.26 -38.60
C LYS A 791 28.53 25.29 -39.18
N LYS A 792 28.26 25.78 -40.39
CA LYS A 792 29.13 26.72 -41.11
C LYS A 792 29.48 27.95 -40.28
N ASP A 793 28.51 28.47 -39.53
CA ASP A 793 28.68 29.69 -38.71
C ASP A 793 29.23 29.42 -37.30
N TYR A 794 29.37 28.14 -36.94
CA TYR A 794 29.84 27.68 -35.63
C TYR A 794 30.92 26.60 -35.81
N PRO A 795 32.10 26.94 -36.35
CA PRO A 795 33.19 25.99 -36.50
C PRO A 795 33.67 25.51 -35.12
N ILE A 796 34.11 24.25 -35.04
CA ILE A 796 34.76 23.72 -33.84
C ILE A 796 36.22 24.14 -33.85
N SER A 797 36.66 24.84 -32.81
CA SER A 797 38.05 25.26 -32.63
C SER A 797 39.01 24.07 -32.61
N GLN A 798 40.23 24.27 -33.12
CA GLN A 798 41.26 23.21 -33.20
C GLN A 798 41.50 22.48 -31.86
N PRO A 799 41.59 23.17 -30.71
CA PRO A 799 41.75 22.50 -29.42
C PRO A 799 40.59 21.56 -29.08
N VAL A 800 39.37 21.90 -29.47
CA VAL A 800 38.18 21.08 -29.22
C VAL A 800 38.13 19.89 -30.17
N GLN A 801 38.63 20.02 -31.40
CA GLN A 801 38.79 18.86 -32.30
C GLN A 801 39.74 17.81 -31.73
N ASP A 802 40.82 18.23 -31.08
CA ASP A 802 41.73 17.33 -30.36
C ASP A 802 41.05 16.64 -29.17
N VAL A 803 40.18 17.37 -28.46
CA VAL A 803 39.35 16.80 -27.38
C VAL A 803 38.39 15.75 -27.92
N ILE A 804 37.69 16.02 -29.03
CA ILE A 804 36.77 15.06 -29.67
C ILE A 804 37.52 13.79 -30.04
N ARG A 805 38.71 13.89 -30.65
CA ARG A 805 39.53 12.72 -30.98
C ARG A 805 39.87 11.89 -29.74
N LYS A 806 40.30 12.54 -28.64
CA LYS A 806 40.60 11.87 -27.38
C LYS A 806 39.36 11.25 -26.73
N LEU A 807 38.20 11.89 -26.86
CA LEU A 807 36.92 11.36 -26.37
C LEU A 807 36.43 10.18 -27.23
N ASP A 808 36.63 10.21 -28.54
CA ASP A 808 36.33 9.10 -29.45
C ASP A 808 37.26 7.91 -29.19
N GLU A 809 38.53 8.15 -28.88
CA GLU A 809 39.46 7.12 -28.39
C GLU A 809 39.00 6.56 -27.05
N ALA A 810 38.61 7.42 -26.10
CA ALA A 810 38.11 7.00 -24.80
C ALA A 810 36.74 6.29 -24.86
N GLU A 811 35.87 6.65 -25.80
CA GLU A 811 34.59 5.97 -26.07
C GLU A 811 34.83 4.65 -26.78
N LYS A 812 35.72 4.59 -27.78
CA LYS A 812 36.12 3.31 -28.39
C LYS A 812 36.69 2.38 -27.33
N GLU A 813 37.60 2.90 -26.50
CA GLU A 813 38.11 2.19 -25.34
C GLU A 813 36.96 1.80 -24.41
N PHE A 814 36.07 2.70 -23.99
CA PHE A 814 34.92 2.40 -23.13
C PHE A 814 33.94 1.40 -23.73
N LEU A 815 33.68 1.42 -25.04
CA LEU A 815 32.83 0.48 -25.76
C LEU A 815 33.53 -0.86 -25.94
N THR A 816 34.86 -0.86 -26.12
CA THR A 816 35.67 -2.05 -25.89
C THR A 816 35.58 -2.44 -24.43
N SER A 817 36.07 -1.74 -23.41
CA SER A 817 35.89 -1.90 -21.95
C SER A 817 34.50 -2.35 -21.49
N SER A 818 33.41 -1.94 -22.15
CA SER A 818 32.02 -2.34 -21.87
C SER A 818 31.63 -3.61 -22.65
N GLY A 819 32.09 -3.76 -23.89
CA GLY A 819 32.22 -5.04 -24.60
C GLY A 819 33.36 -5.95 -24.06
N GLN A 820 34.07 -5.49 -23.03
CA GLN A 820 35.22 -6.06 -22.33
C GLN A 820 34.91 -6.16 -20.82
N ASN A 821 33.73 -5.71 -20.37
CA ASN A 821 32.99 -6.41 -19.32
C ASN A 821 32.57 -7.80 -19.82
N ASN A 822 32.54 -7.99 -21.15
CA ASN A 822 32.68 -9.28 -21.85
C ASN A 822 34.14 -9.75 -22.07
N GLN A 823 35.15 -9.07 -21.51
CA GLN A 823 36.54 -9.49 -21.34
C GLN A 823 36.93 -9.55 -19.85
N SER A 824 35.93 -9.66 -18.97
CA SER A 824 36.11 -10.65 -17.91
C SER A 824 36.46 -12.00 -18.54
N ILE A 825 36.15 -12.29 -19.81
CA ILE A 825 36.62 -13.49 -20.52
C ILE A 825 38.14 -13.54 -20.69
N GLN A 826 38.91 -12.45 -20.81
CA GLN A 826 40.38 -12.55 -20.98
C GLN A 826 41.15 -12.63 -19.65
N SER A 827 40.73 -11.89 -18.63
CA SER A 827 41.25 -12.10 -17.25
C SER A 827 40.72 -13.40 -16.64
N LYS A 828 39.46 -13.80 -16.94
CA LYS A 828 38.96 -15.16 -16.67
C LYS A 828 39.56 -16.18 -17.59
N MET A 829 40.13 -15.90 -18.78
CA MET A 829 40.86 -16.89 -19.59
C MET A 829 42.28 -17.08 -19.07
N GLN A 830 42.89 -16.07 -18.45
CA GLN A 830 44.19 -16.24 -17.79
C GLN A 830 44.02 -16.90 -16.42
N ILE A 831 43.00 -16.52 -15.64
CA ILE A 831 42.57 -17.22 -14.42
C ILE A 831 41.96 -18.59 -14.77
N ALA A 832 41.34 -18.80 -15.94
CA ALA A 832 40.88 -20.10 -16.42
C ALA A 832 41.99 -20.89 -17.08
N LEU A 833 43.07 -20.31 -17.62
CA LEU A 833 44.25 -21.09 -18.02
C LEU A 833 45.01 -21.54 -16.78
N THR A 834 45.15 -20.68 -15.75
CA THR A 834 45.68 -21.07 -14.44
C THR A 834 44.76 -22.10 -13.74
N ARG A 835 43.43 -21.92 -13.79
CA ARG A 835 42.45 -22.91 -13.27
C ARG A 835 42.24 -24.11 -14.17
N VAL A 836 42.60 -24.09 -15.45
CA VAL A 836 42.61 -25.26 -16.34
C VAL A 836 43.86 -26.06 -16.05
N ILE A 837 45.01 -25.43 -15.82
CA ILE A 837 46.21 -26.09 -15.30
C ILE A 837 45.98 -26.65 -13.88
N GLU A 838 45.22 -25.97 -13.02
CA GLU A 838 44.78 -26.51 -11.71
C GLU A 838 43.63 -27.55 -11.83
N LYS A 839 42.70 -27.44 -12.80
CA LYS A 839 41.61 -28.41 -13.07
C LYS A 839 42.13 -29.70 -13.68
N THR A 840 43.18 -29.65 -14.50
CA THR A 840 43.85 -30.86 -14.99
C THR A 840 44.55 -31.59 -13.84
N HIS A 841 44.92 -30.87 -12.77
CA HIS A 841 45.35 -31.46 -11.49
C HIS A 841 44.19 -31.87 -10.56
N SER A 842 43.01 -31.23 -10.63
CA SER A 842 41.85 -31.52 -9.76
C SER A 842 40.89 -32.57 -10.32
N PHE A 843 41.02 -32.97 -11.59
CA PHE A 843 40.15 -33.96 -12.24
C PHE A 843 40.22 -35.35 -11.58
N PHE A 844 41.25 -35.60 -10.77
CA PHE A 844 41.46 -36.84 -10.01
C PHE A 844 41.14 -36.73 -8.51
N LYS A 845 40.50 -35.65 -8.05
CA LYS A 845 40.02 -35.53 -6.66
C LYS A 845 38.51 -35.41 -6.61
N SER A 846 37.87 -36.23 -5.77
CA SER A 846 36.48 -36.04 -5.37
C SER A 846 36.33 -34.63 -4.79
N LYS A 847 35.44 -33.81 -5.38
CA LYS A 847 35.15 -32.48 -4.84
C LYS A 847 34.60 -32.63 -3.42
N THR A 848 35.19 -31.91 -2.47
CA THR A 848 34.66 -31.88 -1.11
C THR A 848 33.36 -31.07 -1.07
N LEU A 849 32.53 -31.27 -0.04
CA LEU A 849 31.32 -30.47 0.19
C LEU A 849 31.62 -28.96 0.11
N LYS A 850 32.74 -28.55 0.71
CA LYS A 850 33.22 -27.17 0.70
C LYS A 850 33.45 -26.66 -0.72
N ASP A 851 34.13 -27.44 -1.56
CA ASP A 851 34.42 -27.06 -2.94
C ASP A 851 33.14 -26.88 -3.75
N ILE A 852 32.16 -27.77 -3.57
CA ILE A 852 30.86 -27.70 -4.27
C ILE A 852 30.09 -26.45 -3.88
N ILE A 853 29.99 -26.16 -2.57
CA ILE A 853 29.24 -25.02 -2.04
C ILE A 853 29.91 -23.69 -2.44
N THR A 854 31.24 -23.60 -2.31
CA THR A 854 32.00 -22.41 -2.72
C THR A 854 31.90 -22.19 -4.23
N ASP A 855 32.05 -23.22 -5.05
CA ASP A 855 31.88 -23.12 -6.50
C ASP A 855 30.49 -22.61 -6.86
N TYR A 856 29.44 -23.13 -6.21
CA TYR A 856 28.05 -22.72 -6.48
C TYR A 856 27.78 -21.27 -6.06
N TYR A 857 28.32 -20.81 -4.92
CA TYR A 857 28.17 -19.44 -4.47
C TYR A 857 28.70 -18.41 -5.49
N TYR A 858 29.81 -18.75 -6.17
CA TYR A 858 30.42 -17.91 -7.19
C TYR A 858 29.89 -18.13 -8.62
N LYS A 859 28.94 -19.05 -8.83
CA LYS A 859 28.23 -19.20 -10.11
C LYS A 859 27.22 -18.05 -10.25
N GLU A 860 27.69 -16.89 -10.70
CA GLU A 860 26.76 -15.85 -11.15
C GLU A 860 26.09 -16.30 -12.46
N PRO A 861 24.75 -16.28 -12.55
CA PRO A 861 24.07 -16.40 -13.84
C PRO A 861 24.42 -15.18 -14.68
N GLU A 862 24.74 -15.39 -15.96
CA GLU A 862 24.86 -14.30 -16.95
C GLU A 862 23.62 -13.39 -16.88
N GLU A 863 23.82 -12.08 -17.05
CA GLU A 863 22.76 -11.08 -17.01
C GLU A 863 21.61 -11.47 -17.94
N VAL A 864 20.50 -11.94 -17.37
CA VAL A 864 19.25 -12.10 -18.13
C VAL A 864 18.79 -10.69 -18.45
N SER A 865 18.81 -10.36 -19.74
CA SER A 865 18.36 -9.08 -20.28
C SER A 865 16.95 -8.74 -19.82
N ASP A 866 16.69 -7.44 -19.67
CA ASP A 866 15.40 -6.90 -19.27
C ASP A 866 14.24 -7.52 -20.08
N TYR A 867 13.19 -7.90 -19.35
CA TYR A 867 11.92 -8.43 -19.85
C TYR A 867 11.93 -9.81 -20.54
N GLY A 868 11.62 -10.85 -19.76
CA GLY A 868 10.74 -11.93 -20.24
C GLY A 868 11.34 -13.32 -20.47
N ASP A 869 12.64 -13.56 -20.27
CA ASP A 869 13.20 -14.89 -20.55
C ASP A 869 12.97 -15.87 -19.38
N SER A 870 12.07 -16.82 -19.59
CA SER A 870 11.59 -17.82 -18.61
C SER A 870 12.59 -18.95 -18.32
N ARG A 871 13.90 -18.71 -18.46
CA ARG A 871 14.91 -19.75 -18.21
C ARG A 871 15.01 -20.04 -16.71
N PRO A 872 14.74 -21.27 -16.26
CA PRO A 872 14.89 -21.63 -14.85
C PRO A 872 16.37 -21.53 -14.44
N TYR A 873 16.64 -21.02 -13.23
CA TYR A 873 17.99 -21.05 -12.66
C TYR A 873 18.54 -22.48 -12.63
N ALA A 874 19.87 -22.61 -12.74
CA ALA A 874 20.54 -23.90 -12.65
C ALA A 874 20.31 -24.54 -11.27
N ASN A 875 19.73 -25.74 -11.25
CA ASN A 875 19.59 -26.56 -10.04
C ASN A 875 20.67 -27.63 -10.05
N GLU A 876 21.34 -27.84 -8.92
CA GLU A 876 22.34 -28.90 -8.77
C GLU A 876 21.91 -29.89 -7.68
N ASN A 877 21.73 -31.15 -8.07
CA ASN A 877 21.43 -32.24 -7.15
C ASN A 877 22.71 -33.02 -6.83
N HIS A 878 23.01 -33.18 -5.55
CA HIS A 878 24.17 -33.89 -5.04
C HIS A 878 23.70 -35.04 -4.13
N ASP A 879 23.00 -36.01 -4.71
CA ASP A 879 22.33 -37.09 -3.96
C ASP A 879 23.30 -37.90 -3.08
N ASN A 880 24.56 -38.07 -3.51
CA ASN A 880 25.61 -38.76 -2.76
C ASN A 880 26.01 -38.03 -1.47
N LEU A 881 25.82 -36.71 -1.43
CA LEU A 881 26.06 -35.86 -0.27
C LEU A 881 24.76 -35.42 0.41
N ASN A 882 23.62 -35.93 -0.07
CA ASN A 882 22.28 -35.74 0.49
C ASN A 882 21.75 -34.30 0.46
N PHE A 883 22.10 -33.49 -0.55
CA PHE A 883 21.56 -32.15 -0.69
C PHE A 883 21.39 -31.72 -2.15
N LYS A 884 20.64 -30.63 -2.34
CA LYS A 884 20.53 -29.90 -3.60
C LYS A 884 20.68 -28.40 -3.36
N LEU A 885 21.13 -27.71 -4.41
CA LEU A 885 21.29 -26.26 -4.44
C LEU A 885 20.41 -25.66 -5.54
N LYS A 886 19.72 -24.58 -5.21
CA LYS A 886 18.84 -23.85 -6.12
C LYS A 886 18.96 -22.36 -5.92
N MET A 887 19.05 -21.61 -7.01
CA MET A 887 18.95 -20.14 -6.97
C MET A 887 17.51 -19.69 -7.26
N PHE A 888 17.06 -18.64 -6.60
CA PHE A 888 15.74 -18.04 -6.84
C PHE A 888 15.73 -16.54 -6.53
N HIS A 889 14.68 -15.85 -6.96
CA HIS A 889 14.40 -14.45 -6.62
C HIS A 889 12.94 -14.27 -6.20
N VAL A 890 12.66 -13.18 -5.47
CA VAL A 890 11.31 -12.93 -4.91
C VAL A 890 10.53 -11.90 -5.73
N GLN A 891 11.16 -10.80 -6.13
CA GLN A 891 10.49 -9.71 -6.87
C GLN A 891 11.28 -9.24 -8.08
N ASP A 892 12.60 -9.14 -7.92
CA ASP A 892 13.48 -8.62 -8.96
C ASP A 892 14.63 -9.63 -9.22
N PRO A 893 14.69 -10.23 -10.41
CA PRO A 893 15.73 -11.19 -10.78
C PRO A 893 17.13 -10.59 -10.82
N LYS A 894 17.30 -9.26 -10.81
CA LYS A 894 18.60 -8.60 -10.70
C LYS A 894 19.01 -8.33 -9.25
N ASN A 895 18.04 -8.26 -8.34
CA ASN A 895 18.21 -7.54 -7.08
C ASN A 895 17.65 -8.22 -5.83
N THR A 896 17.09 -9.43 -5.94
CA THR A 896 16.52 -10.19 -4.80
C THR A 896 16.93 -11.66 -4.81
N ARG A 897 18.20 -11.95 -5.16
CA ARG A 897 18.69 -13.32 -5.41
C ARG A 897 19.14 -14.04 -4.13
N TRP A 898 18.62 -15.25 -3.96
CA TRP A 898 18.92 -16.17 -2.86
C TRP A 898 19.43 -17.51 -3.41
N ILE A 899 20.29 -18.17 -2.64
CA ILE A 899 20.73 -19.54 -2.85
C ILE A 899 20.09 -20.39 -1.74
N GLU A 900 19.27 -21.35 -2.12
CA GLU A 900 18.65 -22.34 -1.24
C GLU A 900 19.51 -23.60 -1.21
N TYR A 901 19.78 -24.09 0.00
CA TYR A 901 20.24 -25.44 0.28
C TYR A 901 19.04 -26.24 0.80
N GLU A 902 18.79 -27.41 0.21
CA GLU A 902 17.75 -28.34 0.67
C GLU A 902 18.31 -29.77 0.77
N ARG A 903 18.02 -30.45 1.89
CA ARG A 903 18.32 -31.86 2.10
C ARG A 903 17.49 -32.77 1.18
N CYS A 904 18.10 -33.80 0.61
CA CYS A 904 17.38 -34.79 -0.23
C CYS A 904 16.63 -35.86 0.59
N LYS A 905 17.23 -36.35 1.69
CA LYS A 905 16.71 -37.44 2.53
C LYS A 905 16.89 -37.17 4.04
N PRO A 906 15.84 -37.30 4.87
CA PRO A 906 14.45 -37.52 4.48
C PRO A 906 13.91 -36.31 3.68
N PRO A 907 12.93 -36.54 2.78
CA PRO A 907 12.39 -35.48 1.92
C PRO A 907 11.84 -34.33 2.75
N VAL A 908 12.09 -33.10 2.30
CA VAL A 908 11.51 -31.91 2.94
C VAL A 908 10.05 -31.77 2.50
N VAL A 909 9.12 -31.82 3.45
CA VAL A 909 7.71 -31.50 3.21
C VAL A 909 7.61 -30.01 2.92
N ARG A 910 6.93 -29.63 1.82
CA ARG A 910 6.83 -28.25 1.27
C ARG A 910 7.08 -27.18 2.34
N ASN A 911 8.14 -26.39 2.13
CA ASN A 911 8.50 -25.29 3.00
C ASN A 911 7.30 -24.34 3.13
N ASN A 912 6.72 -24.27 4.32
CA ASN A 912 5.89 -23.14 4.68
C ASN A 912 6.85 -22.01 5.03
N GLU A 913 7.08 -21.07 4.11
CA GLU A 913 7.91 -19.88 4.41
C GLU A 913 7.32 -19.04 5.54
N LEU A 914 6.04 -19.26 5.88
CA LEU A 914 5.29 -18.57 6.94
C LEU A 914 5.52 -19.12 8.36
N ASP A 915 6.60 -19.86 8.63
CA ASP A 915 6.87 -20.52 9.92
C ASP A 915 8.06 -19.87 10.67
N TRP A 916 8.40 -20.40 11.85
CA TRP A 916 9.56 -20.00 12.65
C TRP A 916 10.88 -20.18 11.90
N LYS A 917 11.79 -19.22 12.05
CA LYS A 917 13.09 -19.21 11.37
C LYS A 917 14.18 -18.54 12.18
N PHE A 918 15.41 -19.00 11.98
CA PHE A 918 16.61 -18.33 12.47
C PHE A 918 17.21 -17.45 11.38
N ASN A 919 17.78 -16.32 11.76
CA ASN A 919 18.54 -15.43 10.91
C ASN A 919 19.96 -15.33 11.47
N LEU A 920 20.96 -15.47 10.59
CA LEU A 920 22.36 -15.27 10.94
C LEU A 920 22.85 -13.93 10.38
N SER A 921 23.43 -13.11 11.25
CA SER A 921 24.11 -11.87 10.88
C SER A 921 25.53 -12.17 10.39
N ILE A 922 25.77 -12.10 9.09
CA ILE A 922 27.06 -12.42 8.49
C ILE A 922 27.53 -11.26 7.62
N HIS A 923 28.74 -10.77 7.83
CA HIS A 923 29.30 -9.71 7.00
C HIS A 923 29.37 -10.16 5.54
N LYS A 924 28.98 -9.27 4.63
CA LYS A 924 28.84 -9.56 3.19
C LYS A 924 30.06 -10.21 2.53
N ASP A 925 31.27 -9.86 2.97
CA ASP A 925 32.52 -10.39 2.41
C ASP A 925 32.87 -11.78 2.98
N ASP A 926 32.24 -12.16 4.09
CA ASP A 926 32.49 -13.41 4.78
C ASP A 926 31.42 -14.47 4.45
N LEU A 927 30.41 -14.15 3.64
CA LEU A 927 29.40 -15.09 3.16
C LEU A 927 29.97 -16.30 2.39
N PRO A 928 30.93 -16.14 1.46
CA PRO A 928 31.57 -17.29 0.80
C PRO A 928 32.30 -18.24 1.77
N LYS A 929 32.69 -17.72 2.94
CA LYS A 929 33.37 -18.46 4.00
C LYS A 929 32.38 -19.09 4.98
N ALA A 930 31.29 -18.40 5.31
CA ALA A 930 30.25 -18.88 6.21
C ALA A 930 29.38 -19.97 5.58
N PHE A 931 29.05 -19.86 4.28
CA PHE A 931 28.14 -20.80 3.63
C PHE A 931 28.64 -22.26 3.65
N PRO A 932 29.90 -22.59 3.33
CA PRO A 932 30.41 -23.95 3.47
C PRO A 932 30.36 -24.49 4.91
N ILE A 933 30.62 -23.64 5.90
CA ILE A 933 30.56 -24.02 7.33
C ILE A 933 29.12 -24.41 7.69
N ILE A 934 28.15 -23.58 7.30
CA ILE A 934 26.73 -23.83 7.59
C ILE A 934 26.23 -25.05 6.83
N ALA A 935 26.68 -25.27 5.59
CA ALA A 935 26.34 -26.46 4.81
C ALA A 935 26.88 -27.75 5.45
N GLU A 936 28.13 -27.74 5.94
CA GLU A 936 28.72 -28.87 6.66
C GLU A 936 27.95 -29.19 7.95
N LEU A 937 27.60 -28.16 8.72
CA LEU A 937 26.73 -28.30 9.89
C LEU A 937 25.35 -28.81 9.51
N ALA A 938 24.77 -28.34 8.39
CA ALA A 938 23.49 -28.80 7.89
C ALA A 938 23.51 -30.28 7.52
N THR A 939 24.56 -30.75 6.86
CA THR A 939 24.74 -32.18 6.56
C THR A 939 24.91 -32.99 7.84
N ARG A 940 25.77 -32.56 8.77
CA ARG A 940 26.08 -33.28 10.01
C ARG A 940 24.90 -33.33 10.99
N MET A 941 24.19 -32.21 11.14
CA MET A 941 23.06 -32.05 12.06
C MET A 941 21.70 -32.31 11.41
N ASN A 942 21.71 -32.73 10.15
CA ASN A 942 20.52 -33.13 9.40
C ASN A 942 19.47 -31.98 9.28
N LEU A 943 19.93 -30.76 9.00
CA LEU A 943 19.06 -29.61 8.75
C LEU A 943 18.37 -29.73 7.39
N GLY A 944 17.09 -29.38 7.34
CA GLY A 944 16.27 -29.55 6.14
C GLY A 944 16.53 -28.48 5.10
N VAL A 945 16.29 -27.20 5.40
CA VAL A 945 16.43 -26.10 4.44
C VAL A 945 16.99 -24.84 5.09
N PHE A 946 17.90 -24.18 4.38
CA PHE A 946 18.27 -22.81 4.64
C PHE A 946 18.57 -22.07 3.34
N LYS A 947 18.55 -20.74 3.39
CA LYS A 947 18.93 -19.90 2.25
C LYS A 947 19.99 -18.87 2.65
N VAL A 948 20.82 -18.53 1.68
CA VAL A 948 21.90 -17.55 1.80
C VAL A 948 21.72 -16.46 0.75
N MET A 949 21.97 -15.21 1.13
CA MET A 949 22.02 -14.12 0.15
C MET A 949 23.14 -14.33 -0.85
N SER A 950 22.86 -14.12 -2.13
CA SER A 950 23.92 -13.98 -3.13
C SER A 950 24.82 -12.77 -2.82
N GLN A 951 26.04 -12.75 -3.37
CA GLN A 951 26.96 -11.63 -3.16
C GLN A 951 26.35 -10.29 -3.61
N GLY A 952 25.66 -10.27 -4.75
CA GLY A 952 24.96 -9.08 -5.25
C GLY A 952 23.88 -8.57 -4.29
N GLN A 953 23.08 -9.49 -3.73
CA GLN A 953 22.08 -9.15 -2.70
C GLN A 953 22.72 -8.56 -1.45
N ALA A 954 23.75 -9.22 -0.91
CA ALA A 954 24.41 -8.80 0.32
C ALA A 954 25.09 -7.42 0.17
N ASN A 955 25.75 -7.17 -0.97
CA ASN A 955 26.32 -5.87 -1.29
C ASN A 955 25.26 -4.77 -1.34
N ARG A 956 24.12 -5.05 -1.97
CA ARG A 956 23.02 -4.09 -2.04
C ARG A 956 22.42 -3.83 -0.67
N VAL A 957 22.14 -4.86 0.13
CA VAL A 957 21.55 -4.70 1.48
C VAL A 957 22.47 -3.88 2.38
N GLN A 958 23.79 -4.07 2.31
CA GLN A 958 24.74 -3.27 3.08
C GLN A 958 24.78 -1.80 2.64
N ASN A 959 24.65 -1.56 1.33
CA ASN A 959 24.61 -0.22 0.75
C ASN A 959 23.19 0.37 0.71
N SER A 960 22.21 -0.39 1.18
CA SER A 960 20.81 -0.02 1.20
C SER A 960 20.56 0.89 2.39
N THR A 961 19.54 1.66 2.14
CA THR A 961 19.07 2.78 2.90
C THR A 961 18.03 2.24 3.91
N ASP A 962 17.17 1.32 3.45
CA ASP A 962 16.45 0.36 4.30
C ASP A 962 17.39 -0.76 4.81
N LYS A 963 17.79 -0.65 6.08
CA LYS A 963 18.66 -1.61 6.79
C LYS A 963 17.92 -2.81 7.41
N LYS A 964 16.60 -2.97 7.21
CA LYS A 964 15.81 -4.05 7.85
C LYS A 964 16.23 -5.47 7.46
N MET A 965 16.97 -5.62 6.35
CA MET A 965 17.51 -6.89 5.87
C MET A 965 18.92 -7.21 6.41
N ILE A 966 19.62 -6.24 7.02
CA ILE A 966 20.90 -6.48 7.68
C ILE A 966 20.66 -7.38 8.90
N GLY A 967 21.52 -8.38 9.09
CA GLY A 967 21.39 -9.39 10.14
C GLY A 967 20.54 -10.60 9.74
N ARG A 968 20.22 -10.73 8.44
CA ARG A 968 19.42 -11.82 7.85
C ARG A 968 20.07 -12.43 6.62
N GLU A 969 21.39 -12.37 6.52
CA GLU A 969 22.11 -12.79 5.32
C GLU A 969 22.05 -14.30 5.10
N VAL A 970 21.85 -15.07 6.18
CA VAL A 970 21.45 -16.49 6.12
C VAL A 970 20.17 -16.68 6.90
N VAL A 971 19.24 -17.48 6.36
CA VAL A 971 17.96 -17.81 6.99
C VAL A 971 17.79 -19.33 7.06
N LEU A 972 17.64 -19.87 8.26
CA LEU A 972 17.40 -21.30 8.51
C LEU A 972 15.93 -21.48 8.88
N TYR A 973 15.23 -22.41 8.22
CA TYR A 973 13.81 -22.66 8.47
C TYR A 973 13.62 -23.77 9.52
N CYS A 974 12.71 -23.58 10.47
CA CYS A 974 12.44 -24.60 11.50
C CYS A 974 11.47 -25.67 10.98
N ASN A 975 10.51 -25.29 10.12
CA ASN A 975 9.46 -26.17 9.59
C ASN A 975 9.96 -27.49 8.95
N PRO A 976 11.09 -27.53 8.22
CA PRO A 976 11.67 -28.78 7.71
C PRO A 976 12.17 -29.77 8.77
N ASN A 977 12.26 -29.35 10.04
CA ASN A 977 12.77 -30.11 11.18
C ASN A 977 11.83 -29.97 12.40
N LYS A 978 10.52 -30.20 12.23
CA LYS A 978 9.51 -30.08 13.31
C LYS A 978 9.77 -31.00 14.51
N GLU A 979 10.54 -32.05 14.29
CA GLU A 979 10.93 -33.01 15.32
C GLU A 979 11.99 -32.46 16.31
N PHE A 980 12.61 -31.32 16.01
CA PHE A 980 13.61 -30.71 16.88
C PHE A 980 12.96 -29.85 17.96
N ASP A 981 13.24 -30.17 19.21
CA ASP A 981 12.87 -29.36 20.37
C ASP A 981 13.85 -28.19 20.59
N ALA A 982 13.55 -27.37 21.59
CA ALA A 982 14.38 -26.23 21.96
C ALA A 982 15.83 -26.66 22.27
N SER A 983 16.03 -27.76 22.99
CA SER A 983 17.37 -28.23 23.37
C SER A 983 18.19 -28.57 22.14
N LYS A 984 17.61 -29.31 21.19
CA LYS A 984 18.30 -29.69 19.96
C LYS A 984 18.69 -28.47 19.11
N TRP A 985 17.81 -27.47 19.03
CA TRP A 985 18.13 -26.22 18.34
C TRP A 985 19.21 -25.43 19.06
N ILE A 986 19.22 -25.40 20.40
CA ILE A 986 20.30 -24.75 21.17
C ILE A 986 21.66 -25.38 20.84
N ASP A 987 21.75 -26.71 20.79
CA ASP A 987 22.99 -27.40 20.39
C ASP A 987 23.44 -27.00 18.98
N ILE A 988 22.50 -26.93 18.03
CA ILE A 988 22.77 -26.48 16.66
C ILE A 988 23.27 -25.04 16.64
N ILE A 989 22.63 -24.14 17.40
CA ILE A 989 23.01 -22.73 17.49
C ILE A 989 24.43 -22.61 18.06
N ILE A 990 24.74 -23.31 19.16
CA ILE A 990 26.06 -23.29 19.78
C ILE A 990 27.13 -23.75 18.78
N GLU A 991 26.87 -24.81 18.01
CA GLU A 991 27.80 -25.32 17.01
C GLU A 991 28.00 -24.35 15.84
N ILE A 992 26.95 -23.66 15.40
CA ILE A 992 27.03 -22.58 14.39
C ILE A 992 27.89 -21.43 14.93
N GLU A 993 27.56 -20.93 16.12
CA GLU A 993 28.25 -19.81 16.77
C GLU A 993 29.74 -20.12 16.93
N ASN A 994 30.09 -21.28 17.50
CA ASN A 994 31.48 -21.68 17.71
C ASN A 994 32.24 -21.87 16.39
N SER A 995 31.61 -22.45 15.37
CA SER A 995 32.25 -22.68 14.07
C SER A 995 32.54 -21.37 13.35
N LEU A 996 31.61 -20.41 13.39
CA LEU A 996 31.79 -19.08 12.79
C LEU A 996 32.84 -18.25 13.53
N LYS A 997 32.85 -18.28 14.88
CA LYS A 997 33.89 -17.62 15.70
C LYS A 997 35.27 -18.19 15.41
N LYS A 998 35.40 -19.53 15.43
CA LYS A 998 36.66 -20.22 15.13
C LYS A 998 37.18 -19.91 13.73
N ALA A 999 36.27 -19.76 12.76
CA ALA A 999 36.64 -19.36 11.42
C ALA A 999 37.01 -17.88 11.33
N GLY A 1000 36.70 -17.02 12.31
CA GLY A 1000 36.90 -15.58 12.22
C GLY A 1000 35.97 -14.94 11.19
N VAL A 1001 34.68 -15.31 11.22
CA VAL A 1001 33.61 -14.67 10.43
C VAL A 1001 33.11 -13.44 11.19
N ARG A 1002 32.96 -12.30 10.52
CA ARG A 1002 32.44 -11.06 11.12
C ARG A 1002 30.91 -11.03 11.05
N THR A 1003 30.29 -10.39 12.03
CA THR A 1003 28.86 -10.05 11.99
C THR A 1003 28.63 -8.88 11.02
N SER A 1004 27.45 -8.82 10.38
CA SER A 1004 27.06 -7.66 9.58
C SER A 1004 26.59 -6.48 10.44
N THR A 1005 26.18 -6.76 11.68
CA THR A 1005 25.71 -5.81 12.68
C THR A 1005 25.92 -6.38 14.09
N ASP A 1006 26.19 -5.52 15.08
CA ASP A 1006 26.32 -5.94 16.49
C ASP A 1006 24.95 -6.09 17.19
N SER A 1007 23.91 -5.46 16.63
CA SER A 1007 22.53 -5.59 17.09
C SER A 1007 21.71 -6.47 16.15
N CYS A 1008 20.96 -7.44 16.69
CA CYS A 1008 19.98 -8.18 15.89
C CYS A 1008 18.80 -7.27 15.49
N PRO A 1009 18.08 -7.58 14.40
CA PRO A 1009 16.86 -6.85 14.06
C PRO A 1009 15.87 -6.84 15.22
N SER A 1010 15.20 -5.71 15.48
CA SER A 1010 14.22 -5.57 16.57
C SER A 1010 13.04 -6.54 16.45
N SER A 1011 12.71 -6.94 15.22
CA SER A 1011 11.71 -7.95 14.89
C SER A 1011 12.11 -9.38 15.26
N ASN A 1012 13.37 -9.60 15.65
CA ASN A 1012 13.89 -10.91 16.06
C ASN A 1012 14.23 -10.92 17.56
N LYS A 1013 14.20 -12.11 18.14
CA LYS A 1013 14.76 -12.42 19.46
C LYS A 1013 16.24 -12.82 19.30
N LYS A 1014 17.16 -12.14 19.99
CA LYS A 1014 18.59 -12.51 19.99
C LYS A 1014 18.76 -13.85 20.71
N LEU A 1015 19.47 -14.79 20.09
CA LEU A 1015 19.82 -16.08 20.70
C LEU A 1015 21.33 -16.30 20.77
N GLY A 1016 22.12 -15.70 19.88
CA GLY A 1016 23.58 -15.77 19.86
C GLY A 1016 24.21 -14.49 19.32
N LYS A 1017 25.51 -14.51 19.06
CA LYS A 1017 26.24 -13.39 18.44
C LYS A 1017 25.84 -13.23 16.97
N TYR A 1018 25.76 -14.35 16.24
CA TYR A 1018 25.30 -14.35 14.85
C TYR A 1018 23.80 -14.61 14.77
N THR A 1019 23.25 -15.42 15.68
CA THR A 1019 21.93 -16.02 15.53
C THR A 1019 20.81 -15.24 16.22
N SER A 1020 19.70 -15.05 15.51
CA SER A 1020 18.46 -14.50 16.03
C SER A 1020 17.25 -15.28 15.49
N TYR A 1021 16.10 -15.18 16.17
CA TYR A 1021 14.91 -16.01 15.93
C TYR A 1021 13.66 -15.16 15.69
N THR A 1022 12.80 -15.55 14.74
CA THR A 1022 11.57 -14.81 14.41
C THR A 1022 10.53 -15.71 13.75
N HIS A 1023 9.32 -15.19 13.60
CA HIS A 1023 8.26 -15.78 12.78
C HIS A 1023 7.95 -14.88 11.58
N GLU A 1024 7.56 -15.49 10.46
CA GLU A 1024 7.21 -14.74 9.24
C GLU A 1024 5.85 -14.02 9.34
N GLU A 1025 4.96 -14.47 10.24
CA GLU A 1025 3.67 -13.82 10.58
C GLU A 1025 3.80 -12.41 11.18
N TRP A 1026 4.99 -11.83 11.31
CA TRP A 1026 5.09 -10.36 11.42
C TRP A 1026 6.13 -9.76 10.51
N THR A 1027 7.13 -10.53 10.08
CA THR A 1027 8.21 -10.02 9.25
C THR A 1027 7.88 -9.96 7.76
N HIS A 1028 6.85 -10.65 7.25
CA HIS A 1028 6.57 -10.72 5.81
C HIS A 1028 6.29 -9.36 5.15
N LYS A 1029 5.42 -8.55 5.76
CA LYS A 1029 5.07 -7.20 5.24
C LYS A 1029 5.71 -6.07 6.03
N ARG A 1030 6.05 -6.28 7.31
CA ARG A 1030 6.52 -5.25 8.24
C ARG A 1030 7.63 -5.77 9.15
N MET A 1031 8.86 -5.71 8.67
CA MET A 1031 10.05 -6.10 9.44
C MET A 1031 10.40 -5.14 10.61
N ASP A 1032 9.64 -4.07 10.80
CA ASP A 1032 9.82 -3.07 11.84
C ASP A 1032 9.04 -3.34 13.13
N ILE A 1033 8.12 -4.32 13.15
CA ILE A 1033 7.38 -4.71 14.35
C ILE A 1033 8.32 -5.50 15.28
N ALA A 1034 8.50 -5.04 16.52
CA ALA A 1034 9.37 -5.70 17.47
C ALA A 1034 8.90 -7.12 17.80
N PHE A 1035 9.81 -8.05 18.07
CA PHE A 1035 9.47 -9.47 18.35
C PHE A 1035 8.39 -9.62 19.43
N THR A 1036 8.54 -8.88 20.54
CA THR A 1036 7.61 -8.91 21.68
C THR A 1036 6.21 -8.41 21.33
N GLU A 1037 6.11 -7.49 20.37
CA GLU A 1037 4.82 -7.00 19.87
C GLU A 1037 4.23 -7.99 18.87
N GLY A 1038 5.04 -8.45 17.90
CA GLY A 1038 4.62 -9.35 16.83
C GLY A 1038 4.08 -10.68 17.35
N ILE A 1039 4.76 -11.27 18.34
CA ILE A 1039 4.35 -12.56 18.91
C ILE A 1039 3.01 -12.49 19.65
N VAL A 1040 2.76 -11.40 20.38
CA VAL A 1040 1.49 -11.16 21.10
C VAL A 1040 0.38 -10.84 20.10
N GLU A 1041 0.67 -9.99 19.12
CA GLU A 1041 -0.31 -9.58 18.11
C GLU A 1041 -0.81 -10.77 17.28
N THR A 1042 0.06 -11.77 17.04
CA THR A 1042 -0.24 -13.00 16.28
C THR A 1042 -0.67 -14.18 17.14
N ALA A 1043 -0.75 -14.02 18.46
CA ALA A 1043 -1.12 -15.04 19.44
C ALA A 1043 -0.26 -16.32 19.37
N LEU A 1044 1.05 -16.16 19.10
CA LEU A 1044 2.02 -17.25 18.96
C LEU A 1044 2.88 -17.46 20.21
N GLU A 1045 2.50 -16.86 21.36
CA GLU A 1045 3.34 -16.90 22.58
C GLU A 1045 3.52 -18.33 23.11
N ASP A 1046 2.47 -19.15 22.99
CA ASP A 1046 2.47 -20.55 23.45
C ASP A 1046 3.26 -21.47 22.49
N GLU A 1047 3.67 -20.96 21.33
CA GLU A 1047 4.46 -21.67 20.31
C GLU A 1047 5.94 -21.22 20.27
N ASP A 1048 6.36 -20.27 21.13
CA ASP A 1048 7.77 -19.85 21.24
C ASP A 1048 8.62 -20.97 21.84
N LEU A 1049 9.34 -21.69 20.96
CA LEU A 1049 10.28 -22.74 21.32
C LEU A 1049 11.35 -22.25 22.33
N PHE A 1050 11.67 -20.96 22.34
CA PHE A 1050 12.72 -20.39 23.18
C PHE A 1050 12.18 -19.54 24.33
N SER A 1051 10.89 -19.64 24.67
CA SER A 1051 10.26 -18.84 25.74
C SER A 1051 11.03 -18.89 27.07
N ASP A 1052 11.62 -20.03 27.40
CA ASP A 1052 12.43 -20.28 28.61
C ASP A 1052 13.92 -19.89 28.48
N TYR A 1053 14.35 -19.36 27.34
CA TYR A 1053 15.74 -19.01 27.07
C TYR A 1053 15.91 -17.50 26.86
N GLU A 1054 17.07 -16.99 27.25
CA GLU A 1054 17.52 -15.62 27.03
C GLU A 1054 18.97 -15.62 26.53
N TYR A 1055 19.37 -14.55 25.85
CA TYR A 1055 20.74 -14.41 25.38
C TYR A 1055 21.62 -13.85 26.50
N SER A 1056 22.76 -14.49 26.74
CA SER A 1056 23.77 -14.05 27.71
C SER A 1056 24.94 -13.39 26.99
N GLU A 1057 25.23 -12.13 27.33
CA GLU A 1057 26.38 -11.39 26.78
C GLU A 1057 27.73 -12.02 27.21
N SER A 1058 27.81 -12.63 28.40
CA SER A 1058 29.07 -13.18 28.91
C SER A 1058 29.49 -14.46 28.18
N SER A 1059 28.53 -15.29 27.78
CA SER A 1059 28.78 -16.51 27.01
C SER A 1059 28.51 -16.34 25.51
N GLU A 1060 28.03 -15.17 25.08
CA GLU A 1060 27.56 -14.90 23.72
C GLU A 1060 26.69 -16.05 23.16
N SER A 1061 25.78 -16.59 23.99
CA SER A 1061 25.04 -17.83 23.73
C SER A 1061 23.71 -17.83 24.49
N PRO A 1062 22.73 -18.64 24.06
CA PRO A 1062 21.44 -18.73 24.74
C PRO A 1062 21.57 -19.52 26.04
N VAL A 1063 21.03 -18.98 27.12
CA VAL A 1063 21.01 -19.59 28.47
C VAL A 1063 19.57 -19.73 28.94
N LYS A 1064 19.31 -20.76 29.77
CA LYS A 1064 17.99 -20.96 30.36
C LYS A 1064 17.74 -19.88 31.41
N LYS A 1065 16.56 -19.23 31.36
CA LYS A 1065 16.17 -18.22 32.33
C LYS A 1065 16.22 -18.81 33.74
N THR A 1066 16.95 -18.17 34.64
CA THR A 1066 16.92 -18.52 36.06
C THR A 1066 15.53 -18.20 36.59
N MET A 1067 14.74 -19.21 36.94
CA MET A 1067 13.46 -18.99 37.62
C MET A 1067 13.75 -18.42 39.01
N THR A 1068 13.74 -17.09 39.15
CA THR A 1068 13.44 -16.48 40.45
C THR A 1068 12.02 -16.90 40.79
N SER A 1069 11.90 -17.83 41.73
CA SER A 1069 10.63 -18.25 42.34
C SER A 1069 9.84 -17.02 42.79
N LYS A 1070 8.90 -16.56 41.95
CA LYS A 1070 7.83 -15.68 42.41
C LYS A 1070 6.93 -16.55 43.27
N LYS A 1071 6.90 -16.20 44.56
CA LYS A 1071 5.87 -16.62 45.52
C LYS A 1071 4.50 -16.61 44.85
N LEU A 1072 3.79 -17.72 45.00
CA LEU A 1072 2.33 -17.77 44.94
C LEU A 1072 1.77 -16.71 45.91
N GLU A 1073 1.08 -15.70 45.37
CA GLU A 1073 -0.01 -14.97 46.03
C GLU A 1073 -1.15 -14.78 45.04
#